data_AF-A0A0V0J6D3-F1
#
_entry.id   AF-A0A0V0J6D3-F1
#
_cell.length_a   1.000
_cell.length_b   1.000
_cell.length_c   1.000
_cell.angle_alpha   90.00
_cell.angle_beta   90.00
_cell.angle_gamma   90.00
#
_symmetry.space_group_name_H-M   'P 1'
#
loop_
_entity.id
_entity.type
_entity.pdbx_description
1 polymer ?
#
loop_
_entity_poly.entity_id
_entity_poly.type
_entity_poly.pdbx_seq_one_letter_code
_entity_poly.pdbx_strand_id
1 'polypeptide(L)'
;MVFPLGWTLPPTFRCAHHQIHFFSLSDVDLNNILIESESELAHADNGSATCKAIVHRIRFVRLYHSALCTIAPLLTNKIDCDFDDLAGVEDVCYDASYPSQNAQSLLNLPLSMCSLKNICEYFKVLIEDIASVCKDLNETVSLGAAPGPGKHAPRIQEYGLPGFEPFLTQANLPSAVQKNSKILDRNLAFYFLSCAFLRIKSIIPQVQRLLEYNSFSFVSFQELWSFLHTFGQKCCQSVCEKTINCDPSSGDTGADSFTCLLSRSVLSVLVSAFFHCYPKLPDGLQFKLGASQSATHLLFSWVCIESPSVRKQLLNHLPVLEKFNSFFDHVGSQLVAISRGFCFNRSRQRSNMEQIFSRMHELLEDSCNIENALVSALTESQGADPPNHLISHSPSPSLTLHLAAYVCFFYYHLAWDYVGTGFQLGLYSCHEWVYMYSFEINIFRSLTSLLQHIITPWLRETEAGAGAKSSIEVTNQNASNVVGKRSGRRRRRKAHEGQEASQVTTDCVSPSLLVDLDACAVGLDYWKYQMELANMHRFICAATIYVLRAFQHEVGIDLNSLEHGPVPFTPGQRRFYGSLRTQFIRRLGSLISSPTSPLADPGGVLAAFRSAHEYLVMGHFAECSTTDLYQLASKIYGVARQCLRNAESLLAKLRSSGSFYSPESGLLPLGPVDSLAEVDHLAKNNYVVARLLAARPEKRPSAKQLPANRPPDLRSPLLSVRLDFTFLPSRMYPLLRLAS
;
A
#
# COMPACT_ATOMS: atom_id res chain seq x y z
N MET A 1 -14.63 19.62 21.89
CA MET A 1 -13.77 20.00 23.04
C MET A 1 -14.47 21.11 23.79
N VAL A 2 -14.66 20.97 25.10
CA VAL A 2 -15.14 22.08 25.94
C VAL A 2 -13.90 22.80 26.47
N PHE A 3 -13.69 24.04 26.04
CA PHE A 3 -12.63 24.90 26.57
C PHE A 3 -13.24 25.83 27.62
N PRO A 4 -12.89 25.71 28.91
CA PRO A 4 -13.17 26.78 29.86
C PRO A 4 -12.13 27.88 29.65
N LEU A 5 -12.49 28.95 28.94
CA LEU A 5 -11.76 30.21 28.99
C LEU A 5 -12.04 30.88 30.35
N GLY A 6 -11.45 30.33 31.41
CA GLY A 6 -11.47 30.92 32.74
C GLY A 6 -10.47 32.07 32.81
N TRP A 7 -10.86 33.25 32.34
CA TRP A 7 -10.12 34.48 32.62
C TRP A 7 -10.51 34.97 34.01
N THR A 8 -9.53 35.11 34.90
CA THR A 8 -9.66 36.02 36.05
C THR A 8 -9.40 37.44 35.55
N LEU A 9 -10.45 38.09 35.03
CA LEU A 9 -10.52 39.55 34.98
C LEU A 9 -10.64 40.11 36.40
N PRO A 10 -10.28 41.39 36.64
CA PRO A 10 -10.38 42.04 37.96
C PRO A 10 -11.81 41.98 38.53
N PRO A 11 -11.96 42.12 39.86
CA PRO A 11 -13.13 41.62 40.60
C PRO A 11 -14.32 42.58 40.50
N THR A 12 -15.11 42.50 39.43
CA THR A 12 -16.44 43.16 39.39
C THR A 12 -17.58 42.31 38.82
N PHE A 13 -17.33 41.09 38.35
CA PHE A 13 -18.42 40.20 37.90
C PHE A 13 -18.48 38.91 38.72
N ARG A 14 -19.20 38.97 39.85
CA ARG A 14 -19.80 37.79 40.47
C ARG A 14 -21.12 37.51 39.77
N CYS A 15 -21.31 36.31 39.22
CA CYS A 15 -22.67 35.76 39.12
C CYS A 15 -22.68 34.22 39.12
N ALA A 16 -23.27 33.71 40.21
CA ALA A 16 -24.19 32.59 40.38
C ALA A 16 -24.17 31.39 39.41
N HIS A 17 -24.18 30.21 40.04
CA HIS A 17 -24.70 28.93 39.57
C HIS A 17 -25.92 29.08 38.63
N HIS A 18 -25.74 28.90 37.32
CA HIS A 18 -26.79 28.48 36.39
C HIS A 18 -26.18 27.65 35.25
N GLN A 19 -26.92 26.65 34.80
CA GLN A 19 -26.59 25.75 33.69
C GLN A 19 -26.20 26.58 32.45
N ILE A 20 -24.94 26.48 32.02
CA ILE A 20 -24.45 27.17 30.82
C ILE A 20 -24.78 26.31 29.60
N HIS A 21 -25.78 26.77 28.83
CA HIS A 21 -25.88 26.47 27.40
C HIS A 21 -24.59 26.96 26.72
N PHE A 22 -23.77 26.04 26.20
CA PHE A 22 -22.55 26.39 25.47
C PHE A 22 -22.90 27.09 24.14
N PHE A 23 -22.26 28.24 23.91
CA PHE A 23 -22.37 29.07 22.71
C PHE A 23 -22.19 28.27 21.40
N SER A 24 -23.13 28.42 20.46
CA SER A 24 -22.96 28.03 19.06
C SER A 24 -22.23 29.16 18.31
N LEU A 25 -20.91 29.27 18.51
CA LEU A 25 -20.07 30.15 17.71
C LEU A 25 -19.89 29.55 16.31
N SER A 26 -19.94 30.38 15.27
CA SER A 26 -19.57 29.93 13.92
C SER A 26 -18.05 29.71 13.83
N ASP A 27 -17.59 28.82 12.94
CA ASP A 27 -16.16 28.55 12.73
C ASP A 27 -15.36 29.83 12.36
N VAL A 28 -16.01 30.76 11.67
CA VAL A 28 -15.42 32.06 11.27
C VAL A 28 -15.23 32.96 12.49
N ASP A 29 -16.26 33.07 13.34
CA ASP A 29 -16.19 33.89 14.55
C ASP A 29 -15.14 33.36 15.52
N LEU A 30 -15.06 32.04 15.69
CA LEU A 30 -14.05 31.40 16.53
C LEU A 30 -12.63 31.69 16.01
N ASN A 31 -12.41 31.62 14.70
CA ASN A 31 -11.10 31.89 14.12
C ASN A 31 -10.70 33.37 14.31
N ASN A 32 -11.64 34.31 14.13
CA ASN A 32 -11.40 35.73 14.33
C ASN A 32 -11.03 36.05 15.80
N ILE A 33 -11.76 35.47 16.75
CA ILE A 33 -11.46 35.62 18.19
C ILE A 33 -10.05 35.12 18.51
N LEU A 34 -9.65 33.97 17.94
CA LEU A 34 -8.32 33.41 18.15
C LEU A 34 -7.20 34.28 17.56
N ILE A 35 -7.43 34.89 16.38
CA ILE A 35 -6.48 35.82 15.74
C ILE A 35 -6.32 37.08 16.58
N GLU A 36 -7.43 37.69 17.00
CA GLU A 36 -7.44 38.90 17.82
C GLU A 36 -6.72 38.64 19.16
N SER A 37 -7.07 37.54 19.83
CA SER A 37 -6.44 37.12 21.08
C SER A 37 -4.93 36.85 20.94
N GLU A 38 -4.49 36.21 19.85
CA GLU A 38 -3.07 35.98 19.57
C GLU A 38 -2.33 37.30 19.37
N SER A 39 -2.90 38.22 18.58
CA SER A 39 -2.33 39.52 18.25
C SER A 39 -2.21 40.42 19.48
N GLU A 40 -3.28 40.57 20.26
CA GLU A 40 -3.29 41.39 21.47
C GLU A 40 -2.26 40.93 22.49
N LEU A 41 -2.15 39.62 22.72
CA LEU A 41 -1.19 39.05 23.66
C LEU A 41 0.25 39.10 23.14
N ALA A 42 0.47 38.94 21.84
CA ALA A 42 1.79 39.10 21.24
C ALA A 42 2.28 40.57 21.30
N HIS A 43 1.37 41.53 21.14
CA HIS A 43 1.69 42.97 21.27
C HIS A 43 1.85 43.43 22.72
N ALA A 44 1.18 42.78 23.67
CA ALA A 44 1.33 43.00 25.10
C ALA A 44 2.55 42.27 25.72
N ASP A 45 3.36 41.57 24.91
CA ASP A 45 4.47 40.76 25.40
C ASP A 45 5.63 41.63 25.92
N ASN A 46 5.61 41.89 27.22
CA ASN A 46 6.67 42.57 27.96
C ASN A 46 7.89 41.65 28.25
N GLY A 47 8.06 40.54 27.52
CA GLY A 47 9.08 39.52 27.77
C GLY A 47 8.69 38.48 28.83
N SER A 48 7.39 38.33 29.10
CA SER A 48 6.89 37.39 30.11
C SER A 48 6.83 35.98 29.53
N ALA A 49 7.58 35.06 30.12
CA ALA A 49 7.58 33.64 29.72
C ALA A 49 6.16 33.05 29.71
N THR A 50 5.29 33.45 30.64
CA THR A 50 3.89 33.03 30.70
C THR A 50 3.06 33.60 29.56
N CYS A 51 3.29 34.85 29.16
CA CYS A 51 2.60 35.44 28.00
C CYS A 51 2.97 34.68 26.73
N LYS A 52 4.27 34.46 26.50
CA LYS A 52 4.80 33.63 25.41
C LYS A 52 4.16 32.23 25.39
N ALA A 53 4.05 31.59 26.55
CA ALA A 53 3.42 30.28 26.71
C ALA A 53 1.94 30.26 26.27
N ILE A 54 1.18 31.31 26.59
CA ILE A 54 -0.23 31.45 26.19
C ILE A 54 -0.35 31.72 24.69
N VAL A 55 0.47 32.62 24.14
CA VAL A 55 0.51 32.92 22.71
C VAL A 55 0.74 31.65 21.89
N HIS A 56 1.71 30.81 22.25
CA HIS A 56 1.95 29.54 21.55
C HIS A 56 0.77 28.56 21.61
N ARG A 57 0.03 28.53 22.74
CA ARG A 57 -1.16 27.68 22.89
C ARG A 57 -2.33 28.16 22.04
N ILE A 58 -2.60 29.47 22.04
CA ILE A 58 -3.65 30.08 21.19
C ILE A 58 -3.32 29.85 19.72
N ARG A 59 -2.06 30.10 19.32
CA ARG A 59 -1.57 29.85 17.97
C ARG A 59 -1.76 28.39 17.56
N PHE A 60 -1.43 27.43 18.42
CA PHE A 60 -1.67 26.00 18.16
C PHE A 60 -3.14 25.71 17.90
N VAL A 61 -4.05 26.19 18.77
CA VAL A 61 -5.49 25.96 18.63
C VAL A 61 -6.02 26.57 17.32
N ARG A 62 -5.60 27.80 16.98
CA ARG A 62 -5.99 28.47 15.74
C ARG A 62 -5.54 27.70 14.50
N LEU A 63 -4.27 27.30 14.47
CA LEU A 63 -3.72 26.55 13.34
C LEU A 63 -4.39 25.17 13.20
N TYR A 64 -4.59 24.47 14.31
CA TYR A 64 -5.30 23.19 14.32
C TYR A 64 -6.74 23.31 13.82
N HIS A 65 -7.47 24.33 14.28
CA HIS A 65 -8.81 24.64 13.81
C HIS A 65 -8.83 24.93 12.30
N SER A 66 -7.91 25.78 11.83
CA SER A 66 -7.76 26.10 10.40
C SER A 66 -7.46 24.85 9.57
N ALA A 67 -6.63 23.94 10.07
CA ALA A 67 -6.30 22.68 9.43
C ALA A 67 -7.53 21.75 9.32
N LEU A 68 -8.35 21.69 10.37
CA LEU A 68 -9.61 20.95 10.35
C LEU A 68 -10.61 21.53 9.34
N CYS A 69 -10.84 22.84 9.36
CA CYS A 69 -11.73 23.51 8.40
C CYS A 69 -11.27 23.32 6.94
N THR A 70 -9.96 23.20 6.71
CA THR A 70 -9.40 22.96 5.38
C THR A 70 -9.71 21.55 4.86
N ILE A 71 -9.68 20.53 5.74
CA ILE A 71 -9.96 19.13 5.37
C ILE A 71 -11.45 18.79 5.43
N ALA A 72 -12.23 19.45 6.30
CA ALA A 72 -13.63 19.10 6.56
C ALA A 72 -14.50 18.97 5.29
N PRO A 73 -14.39 19.83 4.27
CA PRO A 73 -15.16 19.68 3.03
C PRO A 73 -14.86 18.39 2.26
N LEU A 74 -13.66 17.81 2.45
CA LEU A 74 -13.27 16.54 1.83
C LEU A 74 -13.84 15.32 2.57
N LEU A 75 -14.35 15.49 3.80
CA LEU A 75 -14.96 14.42 4.59
C LEU A 75 -16.41 14.15 4.18
N THR A 76 -17.09 15.13 3.59
CA THR A 76 -18.54 15.12 3.34
C THR A 76 -18.92 14.68 1.92
N ASN A 77 -17.97 14.59 0.99
CA ASN A 77 -18.19 13.98 -0.32
C ASN A 77 -18.22 12.47 -0.15
N LYS A 78 -19.43 11.89 -0.01
CA LYS A 78 -19.73 10.45 -0.07
C LYS A 78 -18.49 9.56 0.07
N ILE A 79 -17.89 9.57 1.25
CA ILE A 79 -17.18 8.38 1.69
C ILE A 79 -18.35 7.44 1.98
N ASP A 80 -18.87 6.77 0.95
CA ASP A 80 -19.82 5.69 1.13
C ASP A 80 -19.08 4.70 2.03
N CYS A 81 -19.36 4.81 3.32
CA CYS A 81 -18.86 3.94 4.34
C CYS A 81 -19.66 2.65 4.21
N ASP A 82 -19.42 1.90 3.14
CA ASP A 82 -19.58 0.43 3.13
C ASP A 82 -18.64 -0.22 4.18
N PHE A 83 -17.96 0.58 5.01
CA PHE A 83 -17.28 0.16 6.22
C PHE A 83 -18.24 -0.41 7.27
N ASP A 84 -19.52 -0.01 7.29
CA ASP A 84 -20.48 -0.56 8.25
C ASP A 84 -20.78 -2.05 7.95
N ASP A 85 -20.79 -2.45 6.68
CA ASP A 85 -20.89 -3.85 6.27
C ASP A 85 -19.57 -4.65 6.46
N LEU A 86 -18.42 -3.96 6.49
CA LEU A 86 -17.09 -4.58 6.64
C LEU A 86 -16.67 -4.74 8.11
N ALA A 87 -17.15 -3.90 9.03
CA ALA A 87 -16.63 -3.90 10.40
C ALA A 87 -17.20 -5.03 11.26
N GLY A 88 -18.41 -5.55 11.02
CA GLY A 88 -19.03 -6.58 11.88
C GLY A 88 -19.09 -6.19 13.36
N VAL A 89 -18.94 -4.90 13.67
CA VAL A 89 -19.06 -4.33 15.01
C VAL A 89 -20.21 -3.33 14.94
N GLU A 90 -21.37 -3.72 15.44
CA GLU A 90 -22.34 -2.77 15.97
C GLU A 90 -21.70 -2.09 17.20
N ASP A 91 -20.85 -1.09 16.98
CA ASP A 91 -20.43 -0.19 18.07
C ASP A 91 -20.50 1.25 17.60
N VAL A 92 -21.57 1.89 18.05
CA VAL A 92 -21.72 3.33 18.29
C VAL A 92 -21.41 4.20 17.07
N CYS A 93 -22.45 4.46 16.27
CA CYS A 93 -22.56 5.69 15.50
C CYS A 93 -22.25 6.88 16.41
N TYR A 94 -21.01 7.38 16.36
CA TYR A 94 -20.84 8.79 16.55
C TYR A 94 -21.31 9.42 15.25
N ASP A 95 -22.56 9.87 15.26
CA ASP A 95 -23.08 10.85 14.32
C ASP A 95 -22.17 12.08 14.41
N ALA A 96 -21.06 12.06 13.69
CA ALA A 96 -20.19 13.20 13.50
C ALA A 96 -20.80 14.05 12.38
N SER A 97 -22.06 14.43 12.54
CA SER A 97 -22.65 15.51 11.75
C SER A 97 -21.88 16.78 12.12
N TYR A 98 -20.90 17.17 11.30
CA TYR A 98 -20.25 18.47 11.43
C TYR A 98 -21.31 19.52 11.09
N PRO A 99 -21.81 20.31 12.06
CA PRO A 99 -22.91 21.21 11.81
C PRO A 99 -22.32 22.52 11.29
N SER A 100 -21.83 22.53 10.04
CA SER A 100 -21.56 23.79 9.36
C SER A 100 -22.54 23.95 8.21
N GLN A 101 -23.45 24.93 8.35
CA GLN A 101 -24.41 25.31 7.30
C GLN A 101 -23.70 25.80 6.02
N ASN A 102 -22.41 26.17 6.11
CA ASN A 102 -21.58 26.56 4.97
C ASN A 102 -20.92 25.38 4.23
N ALA A 103 -20.76 24.20 4.85
CA ALA A 103 -20.29 23.02 4.11
C ALA A 103 -21.35 22.51 3.12
N GLN A 104 -22.64 22.63 3.46
CA GLN A 104 -23.76 22.17 2.63
C GLN A 104 -23.92 22.94 1.31
N SER A 105 -23.46 24.18 1.21
CA SER A 105 -23.49 24.96 -0.04
C SER A 105 -22.27 24.72 -0.94
N LEU A 106 -21.11 24.38 -0.37
CA LEU A 106 -19.91 23.95 -1.12
C LEU A 106 -19.99 22.49 -1.60
N LEU A 107 -20.87 21.69 -0.99
CA LEU A 107 -21.11 20.27 -1.25
C LEU A 107 -21.68 19.94 -2.65
N ASN A 108 -22.10 20.94 -3.42
CA ASN A 108 -22.73 20.73 -4.74
C ASN A 108 -21.83 21.11 -5.94
N LEU A 109 -20.59 21.56 -5.70
CA LEU A 109 -19.62 21.84 -6.76
C LEU A 109 -18.66 20.66 -6.92
N PRO A 110 -18.50 20.11 -8.15
CA PRO A 110 -17.55 19.03 -8.39
C PRO A 110 -16.14 19.49 -8.01
N LEU A 111 -15.47 18.72 -7.13
CA LEU A 111 -14.11 19.02 -6.70
C LEU A 111 -13.16 18.94 -7.90
N SER A 112 -12.62 20.08 -8.32
CA SER A 112 -11.64 20.11 -9.40
C SER A 112 -10.25 19.71 -8.91
N MET A 113 -9.42 19.16 -9.80
CA MET A 113 -8.01 18.88 -9.51
C MET A 113 -7.24 20.12 -9.04
N CYS A 114 -7.53 21.29 -9.59
CA CYS A 114 -6.89 22.55 -9.20
C CYS A 114 -7.28 22.94 -7.76
N SER A 115 -8.56 22.79 -7.42
CA SER A 115 -9.06 23.02 -6.07
C SER A 115 -8.40 22.09 -5.06
N LEU A 116 -8.30 20.79 -5.35
CA LEU A 116 -7.65 19.82 -4.46
C LEU A 116 -6.17 20.12 -4.27
N LYS A 117 -5.46 20.52 -5.34
CA LYS A 117 -4.05 20.94 -5.25
C LYS A 117 -3.88 22.15 -4.32
N ASN A 118 -4.69 23.18 -4.48
CA ASN A 118 -4.64 24.37 -3.64
C ASN A 118 -4.93 24.03 -2.16
N ILE A 119 -5.90 23.15 -1.91
CA ILE A 119 -6.19 22.64 -0.56
C ILE A 119 -4.96 21.93 0.01
N CYS A 120 -4.31 21.05 -0.75
CA CYS A 120 -3.12 20.34 -0.29
C CYS A 120 -1.93 21.28 -0.01
N GLU A 121 -1.71 22.29 -0.86
CA GLU A 121 -0.67 23.31 -0.66
C GLU A 121 -0.91 24.13 0.62
N TYR A 122 -2.14 24.60 0.82
CA TYR A 122 -2.48 25.35 2.03
C TYR A 122 -2.41 24.47 3.28
N PHE A 123 -2.92 23.24 3.21
CA PHE A 123 -2.86 22.29 4.30
C PHE A 123 -1.41 21.93 4.68
N LYS A 124 -0.50 21.83 3.70
CA LYS A 124 0.93 21.64 3.96
C LYS A 124 1.50 22.75 4.83
N VAL A 125 1.24 24.02 4.46
CA VAL A 125 1.71 25.20 5.22
C VAL A 125 1.19 25.14 6.66
N LEU A 126 -0.11 24.87 6.85
CA LEU A 126 -0.70 24.74 8.18
C LEU A 126 -0.04 23.65 9.02
N ILE A 127 0.24 22.48 8.44
CA ILE A 127 0.86 21.36 9.16
C ILE A 127 2.33 21.65 9.49
N GLU A 128 3.05 22.35 8.62
CA GLU A 128 4.41 22.84 8.90
C GLU A 128 4.42 23.84 10.06
N ASP A 129 3.48 24.78 10.08
CA ASP A 129 3.31 25.74 11.16
C ASP A 129 2.92 25.06 12.48
N ILE A 130 1.99 24.10 12.45
CA ILE A 130 1.60 23.34 13.64
C ILE A 130 2.80 22.57 14.18
N ALA A 131 3.57 21.89 13.33
CA ALA A 131 4.76 21.16 13.74
C ALA A 131 5.79 22.08 14.39
N SER A 132 5.97 23.31 13.87
CA SER A 132 6.82 24.34 14.47
C SER A 132 6.30 24.77 15.84
N VAL A 133 5.01 25.09 15.96
CA VAL A 133 4.42 25.53 17.23
C VAL A 133 4.45 24.41 18.27
N CYS A 134 4.32 23.14 17.88
CA CYS A 134 4.51 22.01 18.80
C CYS A 134 5.92 21.96 19.41
N LYS A 135 6.95 22.44 18.69
CA LYS A 135 8.30 22.59 19.24
C LYS A 135 8.34 23.70 20.28
N ASP A 136 7.75 24.85 19.99
CA ASP A 136 7.67 26.01 20.90
C ASP A 136 6.86 25.69 22.17
N LEU A 137 5.83 24.85 22.06
CA LEU A 137 5.05 24.35 23.20
C LEU A 137 5.91 23.52 24.17
N ASN A 138 6.87 22.74 23.66
CA ASN A 138 7.80 22.01 24.51
C ASN A 138 8.75 22.96 25.27
N GLU A 139 9.14 24.08 24.68
CA GLU A 139 9.98 25.10 25.36
C GLU A 139 9.25 25.76 26.53
N THR A 140 7.91 25.83 26.46
CA THR A 140 7.06 26.45 27.49
C THR A 140 6.33 25.43 28.38
N VAL A 141 6.79 24.18 28.38
CA VAL A 141 6.14 23.08 29.11
C VAL A 141 6.15 23.27 30.63
N SER A 142 7.22 23.85 31.19
CA SER A 142 7.33 24.10 32.63
C SER A 142 6.40 25.22 33.12
N LEU A 143 5.79 25.98 32.20
CA LEU A 143 4.98 27.15 32.50
C LEU A 143 3.50 26.77 32.58
N GLY A 144 2.89 27.01 33.74
CA GLY A 144 1.49 26.71 34.05
C GLY A 144 1.35 25.84 35.30
N ALA A 145 0.15 25.82 35.89
CA ALA A 145 -0.12 25.04 37.10
C ALA A 145 0.11 23.53 36.88
N ALA A 146 0.60 22.84 37.90
CA ALA A 146 0.66 21.38 37.90
C ALA A 146 -0.77 20.81 37.94
N PRO A 147 -1.06 19.67 37.28
CA PRO A 147 -2.40 19.09 37.17
C PRO A 147 -3.00 18.61 38.52
N GLY A 148 -2.28 18.79 39.63
CA GLY A 148 -2.74 18.43 40.96
C GLY A 148 -2.93 16.92 41.18
N PRO A 149 -3.45 16.52 42.35
CA PRO A 149 -3.60 15.12 42.70
C PRO A 149 -4.78 14.44 41.95
N GLY A 150 -5.74 15.24 41.45
CA GLY A 150 -6.80 14.81 40.53
C GLY A 150 -6.31 14.16 39.22
N LYS A 151 -5.05 14.34 38.82
CA LYS A 151 -4.42 13.56 37.73
C LYS A 151 -4.48 12.05 37.95
N HIS A 152 -4.29 11.62 39.19
CA HIS A 152 -4.21 10.20 39.56
C HIS A 152 -5.54 9.66 40.09
N ALA A 153 -6.40 10.53 40.61
CA ALA A 153 -7.72 10.19 41.14
C ALA A 153 -8.81 11.18 40.68
N PRO A 154 -9.12 11.25 39.37
CA PRO A 154 -10.00 12.28 38.78
C PRO A 154 -11.46 12.23 39.25
N ARG A 155 -11.86 11.15 39.94
CA ARG A 155 -13.19 10.97 40.54
C ARG A 155 -13.28 11.37 42.02
N ILE A 156 -12.15 11.50 42.71
CA ILE A 156 -12.09 11.63 44.18
C ILE A 156 -11.41 12.92 44.61
N GLN A 157 -10.51 13.45 43.80
CA GLN A 157 -9.74 14.64 44.10
C GLN A 157 -10.01 15.73 43.08
N GLU A 158 -10.00 16.98 43.54
CA GLU A 158 -10.10 18.14 42.66
C GLU A 158 -8.93 18.13 41.67
N TYR A 159 -9.30 18.17 40.39
CA TYR A 159 -8.36 18.40 39.33
C TYR A 159 -8.09 19.91 39.27
N GLY A 160 -6.90 20.36 39.66
CA GLY A 160 -6.52 21.76 39.50
C GLY A 160 -6.56 22.10 38.02
N LEU A 161 -7.20 23.21 37.61
CA LEU A 161 -7.27 23.65 36.21
C LEU A 161 -5.85 23.63 35.62
N PRO A 162 -5.53 22.66 34.76
CA PRO A 162 -4.19 22.57 34.21
C PRO A 162 -4.14 23.63 33.08
N GLY A 163 -2.98 24.24 32.86
CA GLY A 163 -2.85 25.29 31.85
C GLY A 163 -3.13 24.79 30.42
N PHE A 164 -4.32 25.05 29.88
CA PHE A 164 -4.70 24.82 28.48
C PHE A 164 -4.53 23.37 27.95
N GLU A 165 -4.46 22.34 28.80
CA GLU A 165 -4.51 20.95 28.31
C GLU A 165 -5.95 20.50 28.02
N PRO A 166 -6.15 19.57 27.06
CA PRO A 166 -7.47 19.02 26.75
C PRO A 166 -8.06 18.31 27.98
N PHE A 167 -9.05 18.97 28.59
CA PHE A 167 -9.83 18.45 29.70
C PHE A 167 -10.83 17.43 29.16
N LEU A 168 -10.58 16.14 29.40
CA LEU A 168 -11.63 15.13 29.31
C LEU A 168 -12.39 15.20 30.65
N THR A 169 -13.62 15.69 30.63
CA THR A 169 -14.56 15.64 31.76
C THR A 169 -14.88 14.18 32.08
N GLN A 170 -13.98 13.52 32.80
CA GLN A 170 -14.14 12.12 33.23
C GLN A 170 -15.24 11.94 34.28
N ALA A 171 -15.71 13.04 34.88
CA ALA A 171 -16.86 13.06 35.76
C ALA A 171 -18.18 12.65 35.05
N ASN A 172 -18.24 12.76 33.71
CA ASN A 172 -19.44 12.44 32.92
C ASN A 172 -19.37 11.06 32.22
N LEU A 173 -18.31 10.27 32.44
CA LEU A 173 -18.22 8.94 31.85
C LEU A 173 -19.05 7.93 32.67
N PRO A 174 -19.86 7.06 32.01
CA PRO A 174 -20.67 6.06 32.70
C PRO A 174 -19.84 5.21 33.67
N SER A 175 -20.41 4.90 34.84
CA SER A 175 -19.78 4.07 35.88
C SER A 175 -19.35 2.68 35.39
N ALA A 176 -19.97 2.16 34.32
CA ALA A 176 -19.62 0.91 33.65
C ALA A 176 -18.23 0.93 32.97
N VAL A 177 -17.68 2.11 32.67
CA VAL A 177 -16.35 2.26 32.09
C VAL A 177 -15.35 2.54 33.23
N GLN A 178 -14.92 1.50 33.94
CA GLN A 178 -13.71 1.57 34.77
C GLN A 178 -12.47 1.58 33.86
N LYS A 179 -12.25 2.69 33.15
CA LYS A 179 -10.95 2.94 32.50
C LYS A 179 -10.11 3.77 33.45
N ASN A 180 -8.99 3.20 33.93
CA ASN A 180 -7.89 3.96 34.48
C ASN A 180 -7.37 4.87 33.36
N SER A 181 -7.89 6.09 33.29
CA SER A 181 -7.49 7.08 32.30
C SER A 181 -6.02 7.44 32.54
N LYS A 182 -5.18 7.15 31.55
CA LYS A 182 -3.79 7.59 31.57
C LYS A 182 -3.77 9.04 31.12
N ILE A 183 -3.74 9.96 32.07
CA ILE A 183 -3.51 11.39 31.80
C ILE A 183 -2.00 11.58 31.61
N LEU A 184 -1.60 11.92 30.39
CA LEU A 184 -0.20 12.21 30.06
C LEU A 184 0.25 13.48 30.76
N ASP A 185 1.53 13.52 31.18
CA ASP A 185 2.18 14.76 31.58
C ASP A 185 2.25 15.75 30.41
N ARG A 186 2.29 17.05 30.69
CA ARG A 186 2.30 18.10 29.68
C ARG A 186 3.42 17.92 28.65
N ASN A 187 4.62 17.56 29.09
CA ASN A 187 5.77 17.26 28.21
C ASN A 187 5.43 16.09 27.26
N LEU A 188 4.89 15.01 27.80
CA LEU A 188 4.48 13.85 27.02
C LEU A 188 3.33 14.18 26.06
N ALA A 189 2.38 15.04 26.45
CA ALA A 189 1.27 15.45 25.61
C ALA A 189 1.73 16.32 24.41
N PHE A 190 2.61 17.29 24.64
CA PHE A 190 3.16 18.12 23.57
C PHE A 190 4.11 17.34 22.66
N TYR A 191 4.94 16.44 23.23
CA TYR A 191 5.74 15.50 22.45
C TYR A 191 4.88 14.57 21.60
N PHE A 192 3.75 14.06 22.14
CA PHE A 192 2.77 13.29 21.39
C PHE A 192 2.21 14.07 20.19
N LEU A 193 1.80 15.32 20.40
CA LEU A 193 1.27 16.16 19.32
C LEU A 193 2.31 16.41 18.25
N SER A 194 3.54 16.76 18.64
CA SER A 194 4.67 16.94 17.72
C SER A 194 4.88 15.70 16.85
N CYS A 195 4.95 14.51 17.46
CA CYS A 195 5.08 13.24 16.73
C CYS A 195 3.90 12.99 15.77
N ALA A 196 2.67 13.35 16.15
CA ALA A 196 1.49 13.14 15.31
C ALA A 196 1.52 14.03 14.05
N PHE A 197 1.87 15.31 14.18
CA PHE A 197 1.91 16.25 13.05
C PHE A 197 3.14 16.05 12.15
N LEU A 198 4.28 15.63 12.70
CA LEU A 198 5.45 15.22 11.89
C LEU A 198 5.09 14.05 10.95
N ARG A 199 4.33 13.07 11.44
CA ARG A 199 3.85 11.96 10.59
C ARG A 199 2.92 12.43 9.47
N ILE A 200 2.02 13.39 9.71
CA ILE A 200 1.18 13.97 8.65
C ILE A 200 2.04 14.74 7.64
N LYS A 201 3.01 15.52 8.14
CA LYS A 201 3.96 16.27 7.30
C LYS A 201 4.70 15.36 6.32
N SER A 202 5.02 14.13 6.71
CA SER A 202 5.68 13.16 5.82
C SER A 202 4.82 12.67 4.65
N ILE A 203 3.49 12.79 4.75
CA ILE A 203 2.54 12.24 3.76
C ILE A 203 2.17 13.29 2.70
N ILE A 204 1.97 14.55 3.09
CA ILE A 204 1.42 15.59 2.19
C ILE A 204 2.27 15.79 0.92
N PRO A 205 3.62 15.91 0.99
CA PRO A 205 4.44 16.09 -0.21
C PRO A 205 4.36 14.91 -1.18
N GLN A 206 4.03 13.71 -0.68
CA GLN A 206 3.91 12.50 -1.50
C GLN A 206 2.52 12.44 -2.16
N VAL A 207 1.47 12.87 -1.45
CA VAL A 207 0.14 13.09 -2.05
C VAL A 207 0.24 14.13 -3.17
N GLN A 208 0.89 15.27 -2.94
CA GLN A 208 1.06 16.32 -3.96
C GLN A 208 1.72 15.79 -5.23
N ARG A 209 2.77 14.97 -5.10
CA ARG A 209 3.40 14.32 -6.25
C ARG A 209 2.46 13.42 -7.03
N LEU A 210 1.62 12.66 -6.33
CA LEU A 210 0.59 11.83 -6.98
C LEU A 210 -0.38 12.70 -7.80
N LEU A 211 -0.76 13.88 -7.30
CA LEU A 211 -1.63 14.82 -8.02
C LEU A 211 -0.97 15.46 -9.25
N GLU A 212 0.35 15.60 -9.24
CA GLU A 212 1.13 16.33 -10.26
C GLU A 212 1.82 15.41 -11.27
N TYR A 213 1.81 14.10 -11.04
CA TYR A 213 2.66 13.18 -11.78
C TYR A 213 2.33 13.07 -13.26
N ASN A 214 1.04 13.03 -13.62
CA ASN A 214 0.62 12.85 -15.01
C ASN A 214 -0.18 14.04 -15.55
N SER A 215 0.03 14.33 -16.84
CA SER A 215 -0.55 15.47 -17.57
C SER A 215 -2.08 15.45 -17.59
N PHE A 216 -2.67 14.25 -17.66
CA PHE A 216 -4.11 14.02 -17.69
C PHE A 216 -4.76 13.99 -16.31
N SER A 217 -3.99 14.06 -15.23
CA SER A 217 -4.46 13.93 -13.84
C SER A 217 -5.39 12.74 -13.58
N PHE A 218 -5.22 11.59 -14.26
CA PHE A 218 -5.97 10.37 -13.94
C PHE A 218 -5.23 9.51 -12.90
N VAL A 219 -5.97 8.72 -12.13
CA VAL A 219 -5.41 7.78 -11.15
C VAL A 219 -4.91 6.53 -11.85
N SER A 220 -3.60 6.34 -11.82
CA SER A 220 -2.93 5.10 -12.18
C SER A 220 -3.01 4.12 -11.00
N PHE A 221 -3.81 3.06 -11.12
CA PHE A 221 -4.15 2.20 -9.97
C PHE A 221 -2.93 1.46 -9.39
N GLN A 222 -2.00 1.02 -10.22
CA GLN A 222 -0.75 0.39 -9.78
C GLN A 222 0.15 1.36 -9.00
N GLU A 223 0.18 2.64 -9.38
CA GLU A 223 0.91 3.69 -8.66
C GLU A 223 0.20 4.07 -7.37
N LEU A 224 -1.13 4.22 -7.41
CA LEU A 224 -1.96 4.48 -6.22
C LEU A 224 -1.79 3.37 -5.17
N TRP A 225 -1.88 2.11 -5.59
CA TRP A 225 -1.68 0.96 -4.71
C TRP A 225 -0.24 0.93 -4.19
N SER A 226 0.78 1.15 -5.04
CA SER A 226 2.18 1.24 -4.61
C SER A 226 2.37 2.31 -3.52
N PHE A 227 1.76 3.47 -3.73
CA PHE A 227 1.77 4.61 -2.81
C PHE A 227 1.13 4.26 -1.48
N LEU A 228 -0.14 3.82 -1.47
CA LEU A 228 -0.86 3.45 -0.25
C LEU A 228 -0.20 2.28 0.48
N HIS A 229 0.29 1.29 -0.25
CA HIS A 229 0.99 0.14 0.29
C HIS A 229 2.25 0.56 1.07
N THR A 230 3.05 1.48 0.51
CA THR A 230 4.26 2.01 1.16
C THR A 230 3.97 2.61 2.53
N PHE A 231 2.87 3.36 2.68
CA PHE A 231 2.46 3.93 3.97
C PHE A 231 1.75 2.92 4.87
N GLY A 232 0.95 2.02 4.30
CA GLY A 232 0.20 1.01 5.04
C GLY A 232 1.09 0.00 5.75
N GLN A 233 2.24 -0.31 5.15
CA GLN A 233 3.23 -1.23 5.68
C GLN A 233 4.11 -0.64 6.79
N LYS A 234 4.27 0.69 6.85
CA LYS A 234 4.95 1.34 7.97
C LYS A 234 4.24 0.96 9.27
N CYS A 235 5.02 0.50 10.25
CA CYS A 235 4.50 0.10 11.54
C CYS A 235 3.58 1.18 12.14
N CYS A 236 2.36 0.77 12.49
CA CYS A 236 1.45 1.61 13.24
C CYS A 236 1.93 1.63 14.67
N GLN A 237 2.51 2.73 15.11
CA GLN A 237 2.98 2.84 16.47
C GLN A 237 2.02 3.71 17.27
N SER A 238 1.48 3.15 18.35
CA SER A 238 0.81 3.93 19.39
C SER A 238 1.76 5.04 19.80
N VAL A 239 1.38 6.28 19.53
CA VAL A 239 2.24 7.43 19.84
C VAL A 239 2.55 7.38 21.35
N CYS A 240 1.57 7.03 22.19
CA CYS A 240 1.70 6.87 23.64
C CYS A 240 2.80 5.90 24.09
N GLU A 241 3.03 4.76 23.42
CA GLU A 241 4.06 3.78 23.85
C GLU A 241 5.48 4.31 23.65
N LYS A 242 5.72 5.09 22.60
CA LYS A 242 7.01 5.75 22.37
C LYS A 242 7.16 6.98 23.24
N THR A 243 6.11 7.76 23.42
CA THR A 243 6.09 8.92 24.30
C THR A 243 6.50 8.55 25.73
N ILE A 244 6.06 7.39 26.24
CA ILE A 244 6.40 6.93 27.60
C ILE A 244 7.85 6.41 27.71
N ASN A 245 8.41 5.87 26.63
CA ASN A 245 9.71 5.17 26.65
C ASN A 245 10.88 5.97 26.05
N CYS A 246 10.62 7.13 25.44
CA CYS A 246 11.64 8.00 24.87
C CYS A 246 11.85 9.23 25.74
N ASP A 247 13.11 9.67 25.86
CA ASP A 247 13.44 10.97 26.44
C ASP A 247 13.12 12.08 25.42
N PRO A 248 12.14 12.96 25.69
CA PRO A 248 11.77 14.06 24.78
C PRO A 248 12.93 15.02 24.47
N SER A 249 13.98 15.02 25.30
CA SER A 249 15.17 15.85 25.13
C SER A 249 16.15 15.35 24.07
N SER A 250 16.02 14.10 23.61
CA SER A 250 16.95 13.47 22.68
C SER A 250 16.92 14.03 21.24
N GLY A 251 15.95 14.88 20.90
CA GLY A 251 15.85 15.59 19.61
C GLY A 251 15.60 14.71 18.38
N ASP A 252 15.89 13.41 18.46
CA ASP A 252 15.78 12.45 17.36
C ASP A 252 14.41 11.76 17.42
N THR A 253 13.40 12.39 16.82
CA THR A 253 12.02 11.90 16.99
C THR A 253 11.73 10.61 16.20
N GLY A 254 12.54 10.28 15.18
CA GLY A 254 12.37 9.09 14.32
C GLY A 254 10.92 8.84 13.88
N ALA A 255 10.08 9.87 13.93
CA ALA A 255 8.63 9.73 14.01
C ALA A 255 8.05 9.46 12.63
N ASP A 256 8.68 10.02 11.59
CA ASP A 256 8.34 9.93 10.17
C ASP A 256 8.53 8.52 9.60
N SER A 257 9.30 7.68 10.30
CA SER A 257 9.46 6.25 9.98
C SER A 257 8.23 5.41 10.37
N PHE A 258 7.29 5.97 11.14
CA PHE A 258 6.10 5.29 11.63
C PHE A 258 4.83 6.03 11.21
N THR A 259 3.70 5.34 11.24
CA THR A 259 2.38 5.95 11.01
C THR A 259 1.55 5.95 12.29
N CYS A 260 0.58 6.87 12.38
CA CYS A 260 -0.46 6.89 13.41
C CYS A 260 -1.86 6.91 12.77
N LEU A 261 -2.89 6.75 13.60
CA LEU A 261 -4.28 6.84 13.18
C LEU A 261 -4.55 8.14 12.40
N LEU A 262 -4.16 9.29 12.97
CA LEU A 262 -4.38 10.60 12.36
C LEU A 262 -3.73 10.71 10.96
N SER A 263 -2.46 10.33 10.83
CA SER A 263 -1.74 10.37 9.55
C SER A 263 -2.39 9.48 8.48
N ARG A 264 -2.92 8.31 8.88
CA ARG A 264 -3.58 7.37 7.97
C ARG A 264 -5.00 7.79 7.60
N SER A 265 -5.72 8.41 8.52
CA SER A 265 -7.02 9.02 8.25
C SER A 265 -6.89 10.15 7.25
N VAL A 266 -5.93 11.06 7.44
CA VAL A 266 -5.64 12.14 6.47
C VAL A 266 -5.26 11.57 5.11
N LEU A 267 -4.39 10.57 5.05
CA LEU A 267 -4.03 9.88 3.81
C LEU A 267 -5.27 9.32 3.08
N SER A 268 -6.14 8.60 3.80
CA SER A 268 -7.37 8.02 3.25
C SER A 268 -8.29 9.09 2.66
N VAL A 269 -8.46 10.22 3.36
CA VAL A 269 -9.33 11.33 2.92
C VAL A 269 -8.77 11.99 1.66
N LEU A 270 -7.48 12.34 1.65
CA LEU A 270 -6.86 13.01 0.50
C LEU A 270 -6.88 12.13 -0.75
N VAL A 271 -6.62 10.83 -0.61
CA VAL A 271 -6.68 9.89 -1.73
C VAL A 271 -8.11 9.70 -2.24
N SER A 272 -9.10 9.67 -1.36
CA SER A 272 -10.50 9.57 -1.78
C SER A 272 -10.92 10.82 -2.55
N ALA A 273 -10.55 11.99 -2.04
CA ALA A 273 -10.82 13.26 -2.72
C ALA A 273 -10.20 13.30 -4.13
N PHE A 274 -8.99 12.77 -4.30
CA PHE A 274 -8.33 12.69 -5.60
C PHE A 274 -9.11 11.85 -6.62
N PHE A 275 -9.66 10.70 -6.20
CA PHE A 275 -10.43 9.83 -7.10
C PHE A 275 -11.79 10.43 -7.51
N HIS A 276 -12.30 11.40 -6.76
CA HIS A 276 -13.52 12.14 -7.10
C HIS A 276 -13.25 13.40 -7.94
N CYS A 277 -12.00 13.64 -8.35
CA CYS A 277 -11.67 14.74 -9.23
C CYS A 277 -11.73 14.29 -10.70
N TYR A 278 -12.28 15.12 -11.58
CA TYR A 278 -12.25 14.84 -13.02
C TYR A 278 -10.81 14.89 -13.56
N PRO A 279 -10.37 13.86 -14.32
CA PRO A 279 -9.15 13.91 -15.11
C PRO A 279 -9.17 15.08 -16.10
N LYS A 280 -8.01 15.68 -16.35
CA LYS A 280 -7.78 16.73 -17.35
C LYS A 280 -7.68 16.12 -18.76
N LEU A 281 -8.78 15.59 -19.28
CA LEU A 281 -8.82 15.05 -20.65
C LEU A 281 -9.02 16.18 -21.69
N PRO A 282 -8.57 16.00 -22.94
CA PRO A 282 -8.83 16.98 -24.01
C PRO A 282 -10.33 17.18 -24.24
N ASP A 283 -10.71 18.42 -24.54
CA ASP A 283 -12.10 18.81 -24.80
C ASP A 283 -12.76 17.90 -25.84
N GLY A 284 -13.92 17.34 -25.50
CA GLY A 284 -14.68 16.42 -26.34
C GLY A 284 -14.42 14.93 -26.08
N LEU A 285 -13.26 14.52 -25.56
CA LEU A 285 -13.00 13.10 -25.25
C LEU A 285 -13.87 12.64 -24.07
N GLN A 286 -13.96 13.48 -23.04
CA GLN A 286 -14.81 13.23 -21.87
C GLN A 286 -16.30 13.17 -22.25
N PHE A 287 -16.74 14.05 -23.16
CA PHE A 287 -18.11 14.04 -23.66
C PHE A 287 -18.41 12.80 -24.51
N LYS A 288 -17.46 12.37 -25.36
CA LYS A 288 -17.58 11.17 -26.19
C LYS A 288 -17.58 9.86 -25.39
N LEU A 289 -16.95 9.85 -24.22
CA LEU A 289 -16.91 8.68 -23.34
C LEU A 289 -18.20 8.52 -22.52
N GLY A 290 -18.91 9.62 -22.20
CA GLY A 290 -20.09 9.58 -21.34
C GLY A 290 -19.84 8.97 -19.94
N ALA A 291 -18.58 8.83 -19.54
CA ALA A 291 -18.16 8.05 -18.38
C ALA A 291 -18.17 8.90 -17.10
N SER A 292 -18.47 8.28 -15.97
CA SER A 292 -18.27 8.91 -14.67
C SER A 292 -16.77 9.11 -14.36
N GLN A 293 -16.46 9.87 -13.32
CA GLN A 293 -15.09 10.10 -12.84
C GLN A 293 -14.36 8.76 -12.56
N SER A 294 -15.04 7.85 -11.86
CA SER A 294 -14.51 6.56 -11.45
C SER A 294 -14.17 5.68 -12.66
N ALA A 295 -15.09 5.56 -13.62
CA ALA A 295 -14.89 4.83 -14.87
C ALA A 295 -13.74 5.41 -15.67
N THR A 296 -13.64 6.74 -15.74
CA THR A 296 -12.57 7.42 -16.47
C THR A 296 -11.19 7.05 -15.89
N HIS A 297 -11.04 7.09 -14.56
CA HIS A 297 -9.80 6.71 -13.91
C HIS A 297 -9.40 5.27 -14.22
N LEU A 298 -10.33 4.31 -14.09
CA LEU A 298 -10.02 2.90 -14.38
C LEU A 298 -9.70 2.68 -15.85
N LEU A 299 -10.52 3.22 -16.76
CA LEU A 299 -10.36 3.05 -18.19
C LEU A 299 -8.98 3.51 -18.65
N PHE A 300 -8.58 4.74 -18.30
CA PHE A 300 -7.27 5.25 -18.71
C PHE A 300 -6.11 4.55 -18.00
N SER A 301 -6.29 4.13 -16.75
CA SER A 301 -5.30 3.32 -16.05
C SER A 301 -5.05 1.98 -16.76
N TRP A 302 -6.11 1.30 -17.22
CA TRP A 302 -6.01 0.05 -17.97
C TRP A 302 -5.49 0.27 -19.39
N VAL A 303 -5.99 1.26 -20.14
CA VAL A 303 -5.52 1.56 -21.51
C VAL A 303 -4.00 1.87 -21.54
N CYS A 304 -3.45 2.39 -20.45
CA CYS A 304 -2.02 2.65 -20.29
C CYS A 304 -1.16 1.39 -20.07
N ILE A 305 -1.77 0.23 -19.76
CA ILE A 305 -1.07 -1.06 -19.66
C ILE A 305 -1.03 -1.81 -21.00
N GLU A 306 -1.96 -1.50 -21.90
CA GLU A 306 -2.07 -2.15 -23.20
C GLU A 306 -0.92 -1.75 -24.12
N SER A 307 -0.56 -2.65 -25.04
CA SER A 307 0.44 -2.37 -26.08
C SER A 307 0.03 -1.16 -26.93
N PRO A 308 1.00 -0.39 -27.48
CA PRO A 308 0.71 0.79 -28.30
C PRO A 308 -0.30 0.53 -29.44
N SER A 309 -0.25 -0.63 -30.09
CA SER A 309 -1.20 -0.95 -31.17
C SER A 309 -2.63 -1.13 -30.66
N VAL A 310 -2.81 -1.89 -29.57
CA VAL A 310 -4.10 -2.14 -28.92
C VAL A 310 -4.67 -0.85 -28.33
N ARG A 311 -3.83 -0.04 -27.68
CA ARG A 311 -4.22 1.28 -27.17
C ARG A 311 -4.82 2.15 -28.26
N LYS A 312 -4.17 2.22 -29.42
CA LYS A 312 -4.67 2.98 -30.56
C LYS A 312 -6.03 2.44 -31.04
N GLN A 313 -6.21 1.13 -31.07
CA GLN A 313 -7.51 0.52 -31.43
C GLN A 313 -8.60 0.88 -30.42
N LEU A 314 -8.35 0.74 -29.12
CA LEU A 314 -9.32 1.09 -28.06
C LEU A 314 -9.77 2.55 -28.17
N LEU A 315 -8.83 3.48 -28.37
CA LEU A 315 -9.14 4.90 -28.49
C LEU A 315 -9.87 5.26 -29.80
N ASN A 316 -9.72 4.47 -30.86
CA ASN A 316 -10.48 4.67 -32.10
C ASN A 316 -11.93 4.17 -32.00
N HIS A 317 -12.24 3.32 -31.02
CA HIS A 317 -13.58 2.72 -30.83
C HIS A 317 -14.21 3.13 -29.48
N LEU A 318 -14.08 4.40 -29.07
CA LEU A 318 -14.67 4.94 -27.84
C LEU A 318 -16.18 4.65 -27.65
N PRO A 319 -17.04 4.69 -28.70
CA PRO A 319 -18.46 4.37 -28.53
C PRO A 319 -18.73 2.92 -28.10
N VAL A 320 -17.78 2.00 -28.35
CA VAL A 320 -17.88 0.62 -27.84
C VAL A 320 -17.58 0.61 -26.34
N LEU A 321 -16.59 1.37 -25.88
CA LEU A 321 -16.19 1.47 -24.48
C LEU A 321 -17.28 2.11 -23.62
N GLU A 322 -18.00 3.10 -24.14
CA GLU A 322 -19.12 3.77 -23.45
C GLU A 322 -20.19 2.78 -22.95
N LYS A 323 -20.46 1.70 -23.72
CA LYS A 323 -21.44 0.67 -23.35
C LYS A 323 -21.09 -0.09 -22.07
N PHE A 324 -19.83 -0.03 -21.63
CA PHE A 324 -19.30 -0.73 -20.47
C PHE A 324 -18.96 0.23 -19.30
N ASN A 325 -19.40 1.49 -19.36
CA ASN A 325 -19.10 2.50 -18.32
C ASN A 325 -19.54 2.06 -16.91
N SER A 326 -20.69 1.43 -16.76
CA SER A 326 -21.18 0.94 -15.46
C SER A 326 -20.24 -0.09 -14.83
N PHE A 327 -19.66 -0.97 -15.65
CA PHE A 327 -18.65 -1.91 -15.20
C PHE A 327 -17.37 -1.19 -14.78
N PHE A 328 -16.88 -0.24 -15.60
CA PHE A 328 -15.67 0.50 -15.25
C PHE A 328 -15.84 1.32 -13.97
N ASP A 329 -17.03 1.89 -13.75
CA ASP A 329 -17.38 2.58 -12.51
C ASP A 329 -17.35 1.64 -11.31
N HIS A 330 -17.97 0.46 -11.44
CA HIS A 330 -18.01 -0.55 -10.40
C HIS A 330 -16.59 -1.00 -10.01
N VAL A 331 -15.80 -1.48 -10.98
CA VAL A 331 -14.44 -1.99 -10.72
C VAL A 331 -13.53 -0.87 -10.21
N GLY A 332 -13.62 0.34 -10.78
CA GLY A 332 -12.79 1.47 -10.37
C GLY A 332 -13.05 1.84 -8.90
N SER A 333 -14.32 1.92 -8.51
CA SER A 333 -14.73 2.21 -7.13
C SER A 333 -14.27 1.12 -6.16
N GLN A 334 -14.40 -0.16 -6.55
CA GLN A 334 -13.94 -1.28 -5.72
C GLN A 334 -12.41 -1.29 -5.55
N LEU A 335 -11.65 -1.10 -6.62
CA LEU A 335 -10.18 -1.08 -6.54
C LEU A 335 -9.67 0.08 -5.67
N VAL A 336 -10.35 1.23 -5.65
CA VAL A 336 -10.04 2.33 -4.72
C VAL A 336 -10.39 1.94 -3.29
N ALA A 337 -11.58 1.40 -3.04
CA ALA A 337 -12.01 0.97 -1.71
C ALA A 337 -11.04 -0.06 -1.11
N ILE A 338 -10.63 -1.05 -1.91
CA ILE A 338 -9.65 -2.08 -1.52
C ILE A 338 -8.30 -1.45 -1.19
N SER A 339 -7.81 -0.54 -2.03
CA SER A 339 -6.54 0.16 -1.81
C SER A 339 -6.53 0.95 -0.50
N ARG A 340 -7.65 1.59 -0.15
CA ARG A 340 -7.82 2.33 1.11
C ARG A 340 -7.74 1.42 2.33
N GLY A 341 -7.93 0.11 2.16
CA GLY A 341 -7.64 -0.90 3.17
C GLY A 341 -6.23 -0.77 3.76
N PHE A 342 -5.23 -0.34 2.97
CA PHE A 342 -3.86 -0.11 3.46
C PHE A 342 -3.75 1.04 4.47
N CYS A 343 -4.75 1.91 4.60
CA CYS A 343 -4.78 2.95 5.64
C CYS A 343 -5.10 2.38 7.04
N PHE A 344 -5.51 1.11 7.17
CA PHE A 344 -5.71 0.49 8.48
C PHE A 344 -4.40 0.11 9.18
N ASN A 345 -4.46 -0.31 10.45
CA ASN A 345 -3.33 -0.99 11.09
C ASN A 345 -3.18 -2.42 10.58
N ARG A 346 -1.98 -3.01 10.68
CA ARG A 346 -1.68 -4.31 10.03
C ARG A 346 -2.63 -5.44 10.46
N SER A 347 -3.11 -5.42 11.71
CA SER A 347 -4.13 -6.38 12.17
C SER A 347 -5.46 -6.20 11.42
N ARG A 348 -5.98 -4.96 11.37
CA ARG A 348 -7.21 -4.64 10.63
C ARG A 348 -7.07 -4.80 9.11
N GLN A 349 -5.90 -4.50 8.54
CA GLN A 349 -5.60 -4.75 7.13
C GLN A 349 -5.81 -6.24 6.82
N ARG A 350 -5.23 -7.14 7.64
CA ARG A 350 -5.38 -8.57 7.45
C ARG A 350 -6.84 -9.02 7.55
N SER A 351 -7.57 -8.60 8.59
CA SER A 351 -8.99 -8.98 8.75
C SER A 351 -9.86 -8.47 7.60
N ASN A 352 -9.60 -7.25 7.12
CA ASN A 352 -10.32 -6.68 5.98
C ASN A 352 -9.99 -7.42 4.68
N MET A 353 -8.72 -7.78 4.44
CA MET A 353 -8.32 -8.57 3.26
C MET A 353 -9.11 -9.88 3.14
N GLU A 354 -9.44 -10.56 4.25
CA GLU A 354 -10.24 -11.79 4.23
C GLU A 354 -11.64 -11.58 3.63
N GLN A 355 -12.28 -10.44 3.92
CA GLN A 355 -13.57 -10.06 3.36
C GLN A 355 -13.45 -9.54 1.92
N ILE A 356 -12.34 -8.85 1.61
CA ILE A 356 -12.08 -8.32 0.26
C ILE A 356 -11.93 -9.45 -0.77
N PHE A 357 -11.39 -10.62 -0.39
CA PHE A 357 -11.16 -11.69 -1.35
C PHE A 357 -12.42 -12.17 -2.07
N SER A 358 -13.57 -12.24 -1.39
CA SER A 358 -14.83 -12.61 -2.07
C SER A 358 -15.22 -11.58 -3.14
N ARG A 359 -15.09 -10.29 -2.83
CA ARG A 359 -15.34 -9.19 -3.80
C ARG A 359 -14.36 -9.25 -4.96
N MET A 360 -13.08 -9.54 -4.70
CA MET A 360 -12.08 -9.71 -5.76
C MET A 360 -12.38 -10.90 -6.66
N HIS A 361 -12.91 -12.00 -6.12
CA HIS A 361 -13.30 -13.16 -6.92
C HIS A 361 -14.44 -12.83 -7.89
N GLU A 362 -15.46 -12.09 -7.43
CA GLU A 362 -16.55 -11.58 -8.28
C GLU A 362 -16.02 -10.62 -9.35
N LEU A 363 -15.19 -9.65 -8.96
CA LEU A 363 -14.59 -8.68 -9.90
C LEU A 363 -13.77 -9.35 -11.00
N LEU A 364 -13.05 -10.44 -10.69
CA LEU A 364 -12.26 -11.17 -11.67
C LEU A 364 -13.12 -11.94 -12.67
N GLU A 365 -14.21 -12.56 -12.19
CA GLU A 365 -15.17 -13.23 -13.06
C GLU A 365 -15.84 -12.22 -14.00
N ASP A 366 -16.33 -11.10 -13.47
CA ASP A 366 -16.92 -10.02 -14.26
C ASP A 366 -15.92 -9.47 -15.27
N SER A 367 -14.66 -9.26 -14.86
CA SER A 367 -13.62 -8.76 -15.76
C SER A 367 -13.35 -9.72 -16.92
N CYS A 368 -13.30 -11.03 -16.68
CA CYS A 368 -13.15 -12.03 -17.75
C CYS A 368 -14.34 -11.99 -18.72
N ASN A 369 -15.56 -11.91 -18.21
CA ASN A 369 -16.78 -11.88 -19.01
C ASN A 369 -16.84 -10.62 -19.88
N ILE A 370 -16.54 -9.46 -19.29
CA ILE A 370 -16.55 -8.16 -19.97
C ILE A 370 -15.42 -8.06 -20.99
N GLU A 371 -14.23 -8.58 -20.68
CA GLU A 371 -13.11 -8.62 -21.63
C GLU A 371 -13.49 -9.41 -22.90
N ASN A 372 -14.09 -10.60 -22.75
CA ASN A 372 -14.55 -11.41 -23.87
C ASN A 372 -15.63 -10.71 -24.71
N ALA A 373 -16.58 -10.05 -24.04
CA ALA A 373 -17.62 -9.25 -24.71
C ALA A 373 -17.02 -8.05 -25.46
N LEU A 374 -16.03 -7.39 -24.87
CA LEU A 374 -15.34 -6.24 -25.47
C LEU A 374 -14.53 -6.65 -26.70
N VAL A 375 -13.78 -7.77 -26.62
CA VAL A 375 -13.04 -8.33 -27.77
C VAL A 375 -14.01 -8.62 -28.93
N SER A 376 -15.17 -9.21 -28.63
CA SER A 376 -16.20 -9.53 -29.64
C SER A 376 -16.74 -8.24 -30.28
N ALA A 377 -17.14 -7.25 -29.48
CA ALA A 377 -17.67 -5.99 -29.97
C ALA A 377 -16.66 -5.18 -30.79
N LEU A 378 -15.39 -5.15 -30.37
CA LEU A 378 -14.32 -4.48 -31.11
C LEU A 378 -14.06 -5.18 -32.45
N THR A 379 -14.06 -6.51 -32.48
CA THR A 379 -13.88 -7.29 -33.72
C THR A 379 -15.04 -7.06 -34.70
N GLU A 380 -16.28 -7.04 -34.21
CA GLU A 380 -17.48 -6.75 -35.03
C GLU A 380 -17.45 -5.33 -35.62
N SER A 381 -17.06 -4.33 -34.83
CA SER A 381 -16.97 -2.94 -35.30
C SER A 381 -15.88 -2.71 -36.34
N GLN A 382 -14.84 -3.56 -36.40
CA GLN A 382 -13.81 -3.54 -37.45
C GLN A 382 -14.28 -4.20 -38.75
N GLY A 383 -15.24 -5.14 -38.68
CA GLY A 383 -15.79 -5.83 -39.85
C GLY A 383 -16.85 -5.04 -40.62
N ALA A 384 -17.25 -3.87 -40.13
CA ALA A 384 -18.33 -3.04 -40.69
C ALA A 384 -17.86 -1.98 -41.70
N ASP A 385 -16.56 -1.84 -41.95
CA ASP A 385 -16.04 -0.95 -42.99
C ASP A 385 -16.33 -1.52 -44.40
N PRO A 386 -16.83 -0.72 -45.36
CA PRO A 386 -17.25 -1.22 -46.67
C PRO A 386 -16.06 -1.80 -47.48
N PRO A 387 -16.30 -2.82 -48.33
CA PRO A 387 -15.26 -3.62 -48.95
C PRO A 387 -14.63 -2.87 -50.13
N ASN A 388 -13.77 -1.89 -49.86
CA ASN A 388 -12.90 -1.30 -50.87
C ASN A 388 -11.46 -1.37 -50.37
N HIS A 389 -10.84 -2.53 -50.59
CA HIS A 389 -9.53 -2.69 -51.23
C HIS A 389 -8.95 -4.07 -50.87
N LEU A 390 -8.82 -4.90 -51.92
CA LEU A 390 -7.93 -6.05 -52.06
C LEU A 390 -7.70 -6.91 -50.81
N ILE A 391 -8.45 -8.02 -50.78
CA ILE A 391 -8.25 -9.22 -49.99
C ILE A 391 -6.75 -9.49 -49.73
N SER A 392 -6.26 -9.10 -48.56
CA SER A 392 -5.08 -9.73 -47.97
C SER A 392 -5.58 -10.82 -47.02
N HIS A 393 -5.54 -12.07 -47.47
CA HIS A 393 -5.69 -13.24 -46.62
C HIS A 393 -4.47 -13.35 -45.68
N SER A 394 -4.42 -12.51 -44.66
CA SER A 394 -3.65 -12.76 -43.45
C SER A 394 -4.66 -12.75 -42.31
N PRO A 395 -4.77 -13.81 -41.48
CA PRO A 395 -5.64 -13.77 -40.33
C PRO A 395 -5.24 -12.55 -39.50
N SER A 396 -6.18 -11.62 -39.30
CA SER A 396 -5.98 -10.53 -38.36
C SER A 396 -5.54 -11.14 -37.03
N PRO A 397 -4.45 -10.65 -36.41
CA PRO A 397 -4.03 -11.20 -35.13
C PRO A 397 -5.21 -11.07 -34.16
N SER A 398 -5.56 -12.16 -33.48
CA SER A 398 -6.63 -12.18 -32.49
C SER A 398 -6.39 -11.07 -31.47
N LEU A 399 -7.29 -10.09 -31.41
CA LEU A 399 -7.22 -9.00 -30.45
C LEU A 399 -7.20 -9.60 -29.04
N THR A 400 -6.12 -9.35 -28.31
CA THR A 400 -5.96 -9.78 -26.92
C THR A 400 -5.95 -8.53 -26.06
N LEU A 401 -6.88 -8.47 -25.10
CA LEU A 401 -6.96 -7.44 -24.08
C LEU A 401 -6.46 -8.03 -22.76
N HIS A 402 -6.03 -7.16 -21.84
CA HIS A 402 -5.44 -7.53 -20.56
C HIS A 402 -6.18 -6.90 -19.37
N LEU A 403 -7.48 -6.61 -19.50
CA LEU A 403 -8.32 -6.05 -18.45
C LEU A 403 -8.44 -7.00 -17.25
N ALA A 404 -8.82 -8.26 -17.50
CA ALA A 404 -8.91 -9.27 -16.46
C ALA A 404 -7.52 -9.56 -15.87
N ALA A 405 -6.48 -9.57 -16.71
CA ALA A 405 -5.11 -9.72 -16.25
C ALA A 405 -4.67 -8.56 -15.35
N TYR A 406 -5.10 -7.34 -15.64
CA TYR A 406 -4.81 -6.16 -14.84
C TYR A 406 -5.48 -6.20 -13.45
N VAL A 407 -6.74 -6.63 -13.37
CA VAL A 407 -7.41 -6.85 -12.09
C VAL A 407 -6.76 -8.01 -11.31
N CYS A 408 -6.34 -9.07 -12.02
CA CYS A 408 -5.66 -10.23 -11.43
C CYS A 408 -4.27 -9.88 -10.86
N PHE A 409 -3.57 -8.92 -11.45
CA PHE A 409 -2.31 -8.40 -10.92
C PHE A 409 -2.48 -7.88 -9.48
N PHE A 410 -3.54 -7.10 -9.22
CA PHE A 410 -3.87 -6.62 -7.89
C PHE A 410 -4.26 -7.73 -6.92
N TYR A 411 -5.00 -8.74 -7.40
CA TYR A 411 -5.34 -9.92 -6.61
C TYR A 411 -4.09 -10.67 -6.11
N TYR A 412 -3.09 -10.92 -6.98
CA TYR A 412 -1.87 -11.62 -6.56
C TYR A 412 -1.05 -10.82 -5.54
N HIS A 413 -0.96 -9.50 -5.68
CA HIS A 413 -0.30 -8.66 -4.68
C HIS A 413 -1.07 -8.63 -3.35
N LEU A 414 -2.40 -8.64 -3.38
CA LEU A 414 -3.23 -8.74 -2.18
C LEU A 414 -3.05 -10.09 -1.48
N ALA A 415 -3.03 -11.20 -2.24
CA ALA A 415 -2.78 -12.54 -1.73
C ALA A 415 -1.37 -12.65 -1.12
N TRP A 416 -0.38 -12.05 -1.77
CA TRP A 416 0.98 -11.97 -1.26
C TRP A 416 1.03 -11.22 0.08
N ASP A 417 0.49 -9.99 0.17
CA ASP A 417 0.52 -9.25 1.44
C ASP A 417 -0.32 -9.94 2.53
N TYR A 418 -1.41 -10.63 2.17
CA TYR A 418 -2.18 -11.41 3.14
C TYR A 418 -1.34 -12.53 3.79
N VAL A 419 -0.49 -13.24 3.02
CA VAL A 419 0.44 -14.21 3.63
C VAL A 419 1.55 -13.49 4.40
N GLY A 420 2.13 -12.43 3.84
CA GLY A 420 3.19 -11.64 4.46
C GLY A 420 2.80 -11.04 5.83
N THR A 421 1.59 -10.48 5.95
CA THR A 421 1.06 -9.96 7.23
C THR A 421 1.00 -11.04 8.31
N GLY A 422 0.87 -12.31 7.94
CA GLY A 422 0.82 -13.41 8.89
C GLY A 422 2.15 -13.68 9.54
N PHE A 423 3.25 -13.52 8.80
CA PHE A 423 4.59 -13.51 9.36
C PHE A 423 4.83 -12.27 10.23
N GLN A 424 4.45 -11.09 9.76
CA GLN A 424 4.61 -9.84 10.53
C GLN A 424 3.92 -9.89 11.90
N LEU A 425 2.69 -10.42 11.93
CA LEU A 425 1.85 -10.55 13.11
C LEU A 425 2.14 -11.82 13.94
N GLY A 426 3.07 -12.67 13.50
CA GLY A 426 3.44 -13.90 14.21
C GLY A 426 2.32 -14.93 14.29
N LEU A 427 1.46 -15.00 13.26
CA LEU A 427 0.28 -15.87 13.23
C LEU A 427 0.60 -17.32 12.90
N TYR A 428 1.73 -17.58 12.23
CA TYR A 428 2.13 -18.92 11.81
C TYR A 428 3.07 -19.57 12.83
N SER A 429 2.74 -20.80 13.22
CA SER A 429 3.63 -21.66 14.01
C SER A 429 4.77 -22.21 13.15
N CYS A 430 5.84 -22.68 13.79
CA CYS A 430 7.04 -23.14 13.07
C CYS A 430 6.83 -24.34 12.13
N HIS A 431 5.74 -25.09 12.32
CA HIS A 431 5.36 -26.21 11.46
C HIS A 431 4.56 -25.75 10.22
N GLU A 432 3.90 -24.60 10.29
CA GLU A 432 3.12 -24.00 9.19
C GLU A 432 4.01 -23.28 8.16
N TRP A 433 5.20 -22.82 8.55
CA TRP A 433 6.04 -21.97 7.69
C TRP A 433 6.33 -22.57 6.30
N VAL A 434 6.66 -23.86 6.23
CA VAL A 434 6.93 -24.53 4.94
C VAL A 434 5.72 -24.56 4.02
N TYR A 435 4.51 -24.63 4.57
CA TYR A 435 3.26 -24.56 3.79
C TYR A 435 2.95 -23.14 3.33
N MET A 436 3.26 -22.13 4.16
CA MET A 436 3.09 -20.74 3.75
C MET A 436 4.05 -20.39 2.62
N TYR A 437 5.32 -20.82 2.70
CA TYR A 437 6.28 -20.62 1.61
C TYR A 437 5.95 -21.40 0.34
N SER A 438 5.42 -22.64 0.45
CA SER A 438 5.02 -23.39 -0.75
C SER A 438 3.85 -22.71 -1.45
N PHE A 439 2.91 -22.16 -0.68
CA PHE A 439 1.81 -21.37 -1.22
C PHE A 439 2.30 -20.06 -1.84
N GLU A 440 3.23 -19.34 -1.20
CA GLU A 440 3.86 -18.15 -1.79
C GLU A 440 4.57 -18.46 -3.11
N ILE A 441 5.26 -19.61 -3.24
CA ILE A 441 5.84 -20.05 -4.52
C ILE A 441 4.76 -20.12 -5.60
N ASN A 442 3.56 -20.64 -5.28
CA ASN A 442 2.45 -20.70 -6.24
C ASN A 442 1.99 -19.29 -6.63
N ILE A 443 1.81 -18.37 -5.67
CA ILE A 443 1.49 -16.96 -5.95
C ILE A 443 2.51 -16.37 -6.94
N PHE A 444 3.80 -16.51 -6.66
CA PHE A 444 4.84 -15.92 -7.50
C PHE A 444 4.96 -16.57 -8.88
N ARG A 445 4.71 -17.88 -8.99
CA ARG A 445 4.66 -18.57 -10.30
C ARG A 445 3.49 -18.05 -11.13
N SER A 446 2.31 -17.95 -10.54
CA SER A 446 1.12 -17.44 -11.21
C SER A 446 1.28 -15.97 -11.61
N LEU A 447 1.81 -15.13 -10.73
CA LEU A 447 2.14 -13.74 -11.03
C LEU A 447 3.17 -13.61 -12.16
N THR A 448 4.24 -14.42 -12.15
CA THR A 448 5.24 -14.43 -13.23
C THR A 448 4.61 -14.82 -14.56
N SER A 449 3.72 -15.82 -14.57
CA SER A 449 3.00 -16.25 -15.77
C SER A 449 2.06 -15.16 -16.30
N LEU A 450 1.33 -14.49 -15.40
CA LEU A 450 0.46 -13.36 -15.72
C LEU A 450 1.26 -12.21 -16.35
N LEU A 451 2.38 -11.84 -15.73
CA LEU A 451 3.25 -10.77 -16.24
C LEU A 451 3.87 -11.13 -17.59
N GLN A 452 4.25 -12.39 -17.80
CA GLN A 452 4.73 -12.85 -19.10
C GLN A 452 3.64 -12.73 -20.17
N HIS A 453 2.39 -13.01 -19.83
CA HIS A 453 1.25 -12.81 -20.73
C HIS A 453 1.09 -11.34 -21.13
N ILE A 454 1.15 -10.40 -20.18
CA ILE A 454 1.11 -8.95 -20.43
C ILE A 454 2.31 -8.47 -21.27
N ILE A 455 3.52 -8.99 -21.00
CA ILE A 455 4.77 -8.55 -21.65
C ILE A 455 4.90 -9.03 -23.10
N THR A 456 4.36 -10.20 -23.43
CA THR A 456 4.61 -10.87 -24.73
C THR A 456 4.18 -10.03 -25.95
N PRO A 457 3.01 -9.37 -25.96
CA PRO A 457 2.61 -8.47 -27.05
C PRO A 457 3.59 -7.31 -27.27
N TRP A 458 4.06 -6.69 -26.18
CA TRP A 458 5.01 -5.58 -26.24
C TRP A 458 6.35 -5.99 -26.88
N LEU A 459 6.84 -7.19 -26.58
CA LEU A 459 8.07 -7.72 -27.18
C LEU A 459 7.92 -7.93 -28.69
N ARG A 460 6.79 -8.52 -29.12
CA ARG A 460 6.52 -8.75 -30.55
C ARG A 460 6.47 -7.46 -31.35
N GLU A 461 5.87 -6.40 -30.80
CA GLU A 461 5.83 -5.08 -31.47
C GLU A 461 7.20 -4.43 -31.56
N THR A 462 8.01 -4.54 -30.50
CA THR A 462 9.37 -3.98 -30.48
C THR A 462 10.25 -4.69 -31.52
N GLU A 463 10.12 -6.01 -31.64
CA GLU A 463 10.82 -6.83 -32.62
C GLU A 463 10.33 -6.56 -34.05
N ALA A 464 9.03 -6.40 -34.27
CA ALA A 464 8.46 -6.05 -35.58
C ALA A 464 8.86 -4.64 -36.03
N GLY A 465 8.92 -3.67 -35.11
CA GLY A 465 9.40 -2.31 -35.37
C GLY A 465 10.91 -2.23 -35.64
N ALA A 466 11.70 -3.12 -35.05
CA ALA A 466 13.13 -3.28 -35.36
C ALA A 466 13.35 -3.99 -36.70
N GLY A 467 12.52 -5.00 -37.01
CA GLY A 467 12.53 -5.76 -38.27
C GLY A 467 12.18 -4.94 -39.50
N ALA A 468 11.35 -3.90 -39.36
CA ALA A 468 11.04 -2.96 -40.44
C ALA A 468 12.22 -2.02 -40.82
N LYS A 469 13.26 -1.96 -39.99
CA LYS A 469 14.51 -1.22 -40.28
C LYS A 469 15.71 -2.13 -40.56
N SER A 470 15.57 -3.45 -40.46
CA SER A 470 16.66 -4.42 -40.59
C SER A 470 16.43 -5.50 -41.64
N SER A 471 15.65 -5.23 -42.69
CA SER A 471 15.65 -6.04 -43.91
C SER A 471 16.85 -5.72 -44.82
N ILE A 472 18.06 -5.83 -44.27
CA ILE A 472 19.26 -6.19 -45.03
C ILE A 472 20.05 -7.19 -44.18
N GLU A 473 19.85 -8.46 -44.54
CA GLU A 473 20.70 -9.64 -44.29
C GLU A 473 21.23 -9.88 -42.87
N VAL A 474 20.56 -10.81 -42.17
CA VAL A 474 21.15 -11.59 -41.08
C VAL A 474 21.92 -12.75 -41.70
N THR A 475 23.26 -12.70 -41.62
CA THR A 475 24.09 -13.91 -41.60
C THR A 475 24.88 -13.95 -40.30
N ASN A 476 24.80 -15.10 -39.62
CA ASN A 476 25.54 -15.44 -38.40
C ASN A 476 27.04 -15.18 -38.54
N GLN A 477 27.68 -14.58 -37.53
CA GLN A 477 28.84 -15.14 -36.79
C GLN A 477 29.47 -14.13 -35.81
N ASN A 478 30.23 -14.70 -34.87
CA ASN A 478 30.90 -14.10 -33.71
C ASN A 478 31.89 -12.95 -34.00
N ALA A 479 32.14 -12.19 -32.91
CA ALA A 479 33.39 -11.53 -32.51
C ALA A 479 33.78 -10.14 -33.07
N SER A 480 34.04 -9.27 -32.09
CA SER A 480 35.10 -8.25 -31.99
C SER A 480 34.97 -6.87 -32.69
N ASN A 481 35.25 -5.86 -31.86
CA ASN A 481 35.62 -4.45 -32.12
C ASN A 481 36.03 -4.07 -33.53
N VAL A 482 35.54 -2.93 -34.05
CA VAL A 482 36.34 -1.87 -34.71
C VAL A 482 35.56 -0.55 -34.74
N VAL A 483 36.28 0.53 -34.44
CA VAL A 483 35.95 1.96 -34.55
C VAL A 483 35.84 2.41 -36.02
N GLY A 484 34.87 3.28 -36.37
CA GLY A 484 34.82 3.90 -37.71
C GLY A 484 33.91 5.12 -37.82
N LYS A 485 34.50 6.25 -38.24
CA LYS A 485 33.94 7.61 -38.33
C LYS A 485 33.07 7.87 -39.58
N ARG A 486 32.14 8.84 -39.42
CA ARG A 486 31.79 9.98 -40.31
C ARG A 486 31.10 9.79 -41.68
N SER A 487 29.95 10.48 -41.76
CA SER A 487 29.57 11.55 -42.74
C SER A 487 28.83 11.22 -44.05
N GLY A 488 27.87 12.10 -44.40
CA GLY A 488 27.31 12.28 -45.76
C GLY A 488 25.77 12.47 -45.79
N ARG A 489 25.20 13.64 -45.49
CA ARG A 489 24.79 14.75 -46.39
C ARG A 489 23.65 14.44 -47.42
N ARG A 490 22.59 15.27 -47.33
CA ARG A 490 21.56 15.65 -48.35
C ARG A 490 20.51 14.59 -48.72
N ARG A 491 19.20 14.90 -48.85
CA ARG A 491 18.62 16.01 -49.62
C ARG A 491 17.17 16.31 -49.20
N ARG A 492 16.86 17.60 -48.97
CA ARG A 492 15.49 18.17 -48.98
C ARG A 492 14.86 17.98 -50.38
N ARG A 493 13.60 17.56 -50.43
CA ARG A 493 12.64 18.00 -51.46
C ARG A 493 11.28 18.26 -50.81
N LYS A 494 10.92 19.55 -50.77
CA LYS A 494 9.55 20.05 -50.69
C LYS A 494 8.88 19.76 -52.03
N ALA A 495 7.66 19.25 -51.99
CA ALA A 495 6.66 19.48 -53.03
C ALA A 495 5.32 19.62 -52.33
N HIS A 496 4.65 20.73 -52.64
CA HIS A 496 3.40 21.22 -52.08
C HIS A 496 2.44 21.22 -53.26
N GLU A 497 1.40 20.40 -53.21
CA GLU A 497 0.24 20.35 -54.12
C GLU A 497 -0.71 19.39 -53.39
N GLY A 498 -1.89 19.76 -52.86
CA GLY A 498 -2.86 20.72 -53.38
C GLY A 498 -3.95 19.95 -54.12
N GLN A 499 -4.72 19.11 -53.42
CA GLN A 499 -5.96 18.54 -53.97
C GLN A 499 -6.97 18.30 -52.84
N GLU A 500 -8.02 19.11 -52.88
CA GLU A 500 -9.26 18.97 -52.14
C GLU A 500 -9.96 17.69 -52.60
N ALA A 501 -10.13 16.73 -51.68
CA ALA A 501 -11.05 15.62 -51.83
C ALA A 501 -11.84 15.51 -50.52
N SER A 502 -13.16 15.53 -50.66
CA SER A 502 -14.17 15.59 -49.61
C SER A 502 -13.89 14.64 -48.46
N GLN A 503 -13.80 15.20 -47.26
CA GLN A 503 -13.68 14.49 -46.00
C GLN A 503 -14.95 13.66 -45.74
N VAL A 504 -14.81 12.33 -45.76
CA VAL A 504 -15.55 11.48 -44.83
C VAL A 504 -14.71 11.47 -43.56
N THR A 505 -15.09 12.28 -42.57
CA THR A 505 -14.42 12.33 -41.26
C THR A 505 -14.67 11.03 -40.51
N THR A 506 -13.84 10.02 -40.72
CA THR A 506 -13.53 9.08 -39.64
C THR A 506 -12.73 9.88 -38.62
N ASP A 507 -13.36 10.24 -37.51
CA ASP A 507 -12.77 10.95 -36.37
C ASP A 507 -11.61 10.13 -35.77
N CYS A 508 -10.44 10.16 -36.40
CA CYS A 508 -9.23 9.59 -35.84
C CYS A 508 -8.79 10.40 -34.62
N VAL A 509 -8.38 9.70 -33.57
CA VAL A 509 -7.83 10.29 -32.33
C VAL A 509 -6.62 11.18 -32.65
N SER A 510 -6.56 12.35 -32.01
CA SER A 510 -5.45 13.29 -32.19
C SER A 510 -4.10 12.60 -31.90
N PRO A 511 -3.09 12.73 -32.78
CA PRO A 511 -1.73 12.23 -32.52
C PRO A 511 -1.12 12.73 -31.21
N SER A 512 -1.52 13.91 -30.72
CA SER A 512 -1.04 14.46 -29.45
C SER A 512 -1.52 13.64 -28.25
N LEU A 513 -2.78 13.17 -28.25
CA LEU A 513 -3.34 12.36 -27.16
C LEU A 513 -2.59 11.02 -27.03
N LEU A 514 -2.25 10.39 -28.15
CA LEU A 514 -1.47 9.15 -28.15
C LEU A 514 -0.07 9.35 -27.58
N VAL A 515 0.62 10.42 -27.98
CA VAL A 515 1.97 10.74 -27.45
C VAL A 515 1.94 10.99 -25.94
N ASP A 516 0.95 11.74 -25.46
CA ASP A 516 0.82 12.04 -24.04
C ASP A 516 0.41 10.80 -23.22
N LEU A 517 -0.43 9.91 -23.77
CA LEU A 517 -0.78 8.63 -23.13
C LEU A 517 0.40 7.66 -23.15
N ASP A 518 1.21 7.64 -24.20
CA ASP A 518 2.45 6.87 -24.26
C ASP A 518 3.45 7.34 -23.19
N ALA A 519 3.47 8.65 -22.88
CA ALA A 519 4.28 9.18 -21.79
C ALA A 519 3.75 8.78 -20.39
N CYS A 520 2.43 8.56 -20.26
CA CYS A 520 1.80 8.07 -19.02
C CYS A 520 1.78 6.52 -18.94
N ALA A 521 2.11 5.83 -20.03
CA ALA A 521 1.99 4.39 -20.12
C ALA A 521 2.96 3.65 -19.19
N VAL A 522 2.52 2.50 -18.70
CA VAL A 522 3.39 1.62 -17.91
C VAL A 522 4.39 0.97 -18.85
N GLY A 523 5.64 1.46 -18.81
CA GLY A 523 6.70 0.96 -19.67
C GLY A 523 7.04 -0.51 -19.40
N LEU A 524 7.58 -1.17 -20.42
CA LEU A 524 8.03 -2.57 -20.39
C LEU A 524 9.00 -2.88 -19.22
N ASP A 525 9.82 -1.90 -18.81
CA ASP A 525 10.75 -2.05 -17.70
C ASP A 525 10.04 -2.26 -16.35
N TYR A 526 8.84 -1.71 -16.15
CA TYR A 526 8.04 -1.91 -14.93
C TYR A 526 7.57 -3.36 -14.81
N TRP A 527 6.99 -3.91 -15.88
CA TRP A 527 6.51 -5.28 -15.88
C TRP A 527 7.65 -6.29 -15.74
N LYS A 528 8.79 -6.02 -16.40
CA LYS A 528 10.01 -6.81 -16.21
C LYS A 528 10.52 -6.72 -14.77
N TYR A 529 10.46 -5.54 -14.15
CA TYR A 529 10.82 -5.38 -12.74
C TYR A 529 9.94 -6.24 -11.84
N GLN A 530 8.61 -6.17 -12.00
CA GLN A 530 7.66 -6.97 -11.23
C GLN A 530 7.91 -8.48 -11.41
N MET A 531 8.28 -8.91 -12.61
CA MET A 531 8.57 -10.30 -12.93
C MET A 531 9.88 -10.78 -12.27
N GLU A 532 10.94 -9.98 -12.31
CA GLU A 532 12.21 -10.29 -11.62
C GLU A 532 12.03 -10.27 -10.09
N LEU A 533 11.22 -9.35 -9.57
CA LEU A 533 10.87 -9.28 -8.16
C LEU A 533 10.12 -10.56 -7.71
N ALA A 534 9.08 -10.97 -8.44
CA ALA A 534 8.34 -12.20 -8.15
C ALA A 534 9.25 -13.44 -8.21
N ASN A 535 10.13 -13.52 -9.22
CA ASN A 535 11.10 -14.62 -9.34
C ASN A 535 12.09 -14.65 -8.18
N MET A 536 12.63 -13.50 -7.78
CA MET A 536 13.52 -13.38 -6.64
C MET A 536 12.84 -13.94 -5.38
N HIS A 537 11.63 -13.49 -5.06
CA HIS A 537 10.88 -13.99 -3.90
C HIS A 537 10.59 -15.48 -3.99
N ARG A 538 10.17 -15.98 -5.16
CA ARG A 538 9.96 -17.41 -5.42
C ARG A 538 11.19 -18.24 -5.06
N PHE A 539 12.37 -17.81 -5.50
CA PHE A 539 13.62 -18.54 -5.22
C PHE A 539 14.04 -18.42 -3.75
N ILE A 540 13.81 -17.28 -3.10
CA ILE A 540 14.06 -17.16 -1.64
C ILE A 540 13.14 -18.10 -0.86
N CYS A 541 11.85 -18.18 -1.18
CA CYS A 541 10.91 -19.13 -0.57
C CYS A 541 11.39 -20.56 -0.78
N ALA A 542 11.76 -20.94 -2.01
CA ALA A 542 12.24 -22.29 -2.31
C ALA A 542 13.52 -22.65 -1.53
N ALA A 543 14.50 -21.75 -1.50
CA ALA A 543 15.73 -21.93 -0.72
C ALA A 543 15.44 -22.06 0.79
N THR A 544 14.50 -21.26 1.30
CA THR A 544 14.06 -21.30 2.70
C THR A 544 13.38 -22.63 3.03
N ILE A 545 12.52 -23.16 2.15
CA ILE A 545 11.92 -24.49 2.33
C ILE A 545 12.99 -25.58 2.42
N TYR A 546 14.00 -25.59 1.54
CA TYR A 546 15.10 -26.56 1.61
C TYR A 546 15.82 -26.52 2.96
N VAL A 547 16.11 -25.33 3.49
CA VAL A 547 16.72 -25.17 4.82
C VAL A 547 15.79 -25.67 5.91
N LEU A 548 14.51 -25.27 5.90
CA LEU A 548 13.56 -25.64 6.94
C LEU A 548 13.26 -27.15 6.94
N ARG A 549 13.17 -27.79 5.78
CA ARG A 549 13.00 -29.25 5.69
C ARG A 549 14.24 -29.98 6.20
N ALA A 550 15.45 -29.51 5.88
CA ALA A 550 16.68 -30.06 6.47
C ALA A 550 16.67 -29.94 8.01
N PHE A 551 16.29 -28.77 8.54
CA PHE A 551 16.19 -28.54 9.99
C PHE A 551 15.16 -29.46 10.65
N GLN A 552 14.00 -29.61 10.02
CA GLN A 552 12.94 -30.49 10.50
C GLN A 552 13.41 -31.94 10.58
N HIS A 553 14.11 -32.43 9.55
CA HIS A 553 14.69 -33.78 9.56
C HIS A 553 15.71 -33.99 10.68
N GLU A 554 16.59 -33.02 10.94
CA GLU A 554 17.66 -33.14 11.96
C GLU A 554 17.16 -33.03 13.40
N VAL A 555 16.06 -32.31 13.58
CA VAL A 555 15.40 -32.11 14.86
C VAL A 555 14.32 -33.19 15.10
N GLY A 556 13.99 -34.01 14.09
CA GLY A 556 13.02 -35.10 14.19
C GLY A 556 11.56 -34.66 14.06
N ILE A 557 11.28 -33.56 13.35
CA ILE A 557 9.92 -33.12 13.01
C ILE A 557 9.48 -33.83 11.72
N ASP A 558 8.56 -34.79 11.85
CA ASP A 558 7.91 -35.44 10.72
C ASP A 558 6.55 -34.80 10.39
N LEU A 559 6.40 -34.26 9.18
CA LEU A 559 5.16 -33.62 8.74
C LEU A 559 4.02 -34.62 8.51
N ASN A 560 4.32 -35.86 8.11
CA ASN A 560 3.30 -36.90 7.88
C ASN A 560 2.61 -37.25 9.20
N SER A 561 3.41 -37.41 10.27
CA SER A 561 2.88 -37.62 11.64
C SER A 561 1.99 -36.49 12.15
N LEU A 562 2.26 -35.23 11.73
CA LEU A 562 1.51 -34.04 12.16
C LEU A 562 0.25 -33.79 11.32
N GLU A 563 0.10 -34.44 10.16
CA GLU A 563 -1.09 -34.34 9.33
C GLU A 563 -2.33 -34.96 10.01
N HIS A 564 -2.14 -36.07 10.73
CA HIS A 564 -3.24 -36.93 11.20
C HIS A 564 -3.93 -36.43 12.49
N GLY A 565 -3.56 -35.25 13.01
CA GLY A 565 -4.13 -34.70 14.24
C GLY A 565 -3.56 -35.34 15.51
N PRO A 566 -4.05 -35.00 16.72
CA PRO A 566 -3.42 -35.45 17.96
C PRO A 566 -3.49 -36.98 18.09
N VAL A 567 -2.31 -37.60 18.19
CA VAL A 567 -2.11 -38.98 18.64
C VAL A 567 -2.63 -39.10 20.09
N PRO A 568 -3.21 -40.25 20.51
CA PRO A 568 -3.72 -40.45 21.85
C PRO A 568 -2.69 -40.09 22.94
N PHE A 569 -3.23 -39.55 24.03
CA PHE A 569 -2.59 -38.93 25.18
C PHE A 569 -1.32 -39.63 25.69
N THR A 570 -0.18 -38.94 25.59
CA THR A 570 1.01 -39.22 26.43
C THR A 570 1.23 -38.03 27.38
N PRO A 571 1.31 -38.24 28.71
CA PRO A 571 1.58 -37.16 29.67
C PRO A 571 2.90 -36.45 29.32
N GLY A 572 2.85 -35.15 29.00
CA GLY A 572 4.04 -34.33 28.66
C GLY A 572 4.04 -33.72 27.26
N GLN A 573 3.18 -34.17 26.34
CA GLN A 573 3.06 -33.55 25.00
C GLN A 573 1.99 -32.43 24.98
N ARG A 574 2.28 -31.31 24.29
CA ARG A 574 1.29 -30.26 24.05
C ARG A 574 0.09 -30.83 23.29
N ARG A 575 -1.11 -30.38 23.64
CA ARG A 575 -2.31 -30.54 22.81
C ARG A 575 -2.10 -29.81 21.48
N PHE A 576 -1.99 -30.54 20.38
CA PHE A 576 -2.28 -29.99 19.06
C PHE A 576 -3.80 -29.86 18.93
N TYR A 577 -4.32 -28.64 19.02
CA TYR A 577 -5.76 -28.37 18.96
C TYR A 577 -6.34 -28.46 17.53
N GLY A 578 -5.56 -28.92 16.55
CA GLY A 578 -5.99 -29.17 15.17
C GLY A 578 -4.84 -29.70 14.30
N SER A 579 -5.16 -30.45 13.25
CA SER A 579 -4.20 -30.96 12.25
C SER A 579 -3.60 -29.85 11.40
N LEU A 580 -2.45 -30.11 10.76
CA LEU A 580 -1.85 -29.22 9.76
C LEU A 580 -2.84 -28.87 8.64
N ARG A 581 -3.66 -29.85 8.23
CA ARG A 581 -4.76 -29.65 7.27
C ARG A 581 -5.74 -28.57 7.73
N THR A 582 -6.27 -28.69 8.94
CA THR A 582 -7.24 -27.72 9.48
C THR A 582 -6.63 -26.34 9.62
N GLN A 583 -5.36 -26.26 10.03
CA GLN A 583 -4.64 -24.98 10.12
C GLN A 583 -4.49 -24.35 8.73
N PHE A 584 -3.98 -25.09 7.74
CA PHE A 584 -3.84 -24.63 6.35
C PHE A 584 -5.15 -24.08 5.78
N ILE A 585 -6.24 -24.85 5.93
CA ILE A 585 -7.58 -24.44 5.46
C ILE A 585 -8.03 -23.15 6.15
N ARG A 586 -7.82 -23.02 7.47
CA ARG A 586 -8.17 -21.79 8.20
C ARG A 586 -7.31 -20.60 7.79
N ARG A 587 -6.03 -20.82 7.43
CA ARG A 587 -5.11 -19.74 7.04
C ARG A 587 -5.37 -19.23 5.63
N LEU A 588 -5.67 -20.14 4.70
CA LEU A 588 -5.71 -19.81 3.27
C LEU A 588 -7.11 -19.93 2.66
N GLY A 589 -8.10 -20.40 3.42
CA GLY A 589 -9.45 -20.66 2.92
C GLY A 589 -10.06 -19.47 2.18
N SER A 590 -9.93 -18.25 2.69
CA SER A 590 -10.43 -17.04 2.02
C SER A 590 -9.83 -16.82 0.63
N LEU A 591 -8.61 -17.30 0.38
CA LEU A 591 -7.93 -17.19 -0.91
C LEU A 591 -8.34 -18.28 -1.90
N ILE A 592 -8.53 -19.52 -1.44
CA ILE A 592 -8.60 -20.70 -2.33
C ILE A 592 -9.92 -21.48 -2.25
N SER A 593 -10.90 -21.03 -1.45
CA SER A 593 -12.19 -21.72 -1.35
C SER A 593 -13.12 -21.43 -2.52
N SER A 594 -13.02 -20.24 -3.13
CA SER A 594 -13.85 -19.89 -4.29
C SER A 594 -13.33 -20.58 -5.56
N PRO A 595 -14.20 -21.19 -6.39
CA PRO A 595 -13.81 -21.76 -7.67
C PRO A 595 -13.33 -20.70 -8.67
N THR A 596 -13.75 -19.43 -8.49
CA THR A 596 -13.32 -18.30 -9.33
C THR A 596 -11.99 -17.71 -8.87
N SER A 597 -11.39 -18.24 -7.80
CA SER A 597 -10.06 -17.84 -7.37
C SER A 597 -8.99 -18.28 -8.37
N PRO A 598 -8.11 -17.37 -8.83
CA PRO A 598 -6.94 -17.73 -9.64
C PRO A 598 -5.90 -18.61 -8.93
N LEU A 599 -6.06 -18.83 -7.62
CA LEU A 599 -5.19 -19.67 -6.78
C LEU A 599 -5.90 -20.94 -6.28
N ALA A 600 -7.16 -21.16 -6.64
CA ALA A 600 -7.86 -22.39 -6.29
C ALA A 600 -7.37 -23.55 -7.15
N ASP A 601 -7.15 -24.69 -6.51
CA ASP A 601 -6.93 -25.94 -7.21
C ASP A 601 -8.27 -26.53 -7.69
N PRO A 602 -8.33 -27.24 -8.83
CA PRO A 602 -9.56 -27.84 -9.35
C PRO A 602 -10.28 -28.78 -8.38
N GLY A 603 -9.56 -29.40 -7.43
CA GLY A 603 -10.13 -30.25 -6.37
C GLY A 603 -10.45 -29.50 -5.06
N GLY A 604 -10.50 -28.16 -5.10
CA GLY A 604 -10.77 -27.27 -3.98
C GLY A 604 -9.65 -27.21 -2.94
N VAL A 605 -9.98 -26.62 -1.78
CA VAL A 605 -9.04 -26.38 -0.66
C VAL A 605 -8.32 -27.65 -0.18
N LEU A 606 -9.00 -28.80 -0.26
CA LEU A 606 -8.44 -30.09 0.13
C LEU A 606 -7.43 -30.63 -0.87
N ALA A 607 -7.61 -30.36 -2.16
CA ALA A 607 -6.60 -30.68 -3.16
C ALA A 607 -5.39 -29.75 -3.03
N ALA A 608 -5.61 -28.45 -2.78
CA ALA A 608 -4.54 -27.50 -2.52
C ALA A 608 -3.67 -27.90 -1.32
N PHE A 609 -4.29 -28.31 -0.21
CA PHE A 609 -3.52 -28.84 0.92
C PHE A 609 -2.73 -30.10 0.54
N ARG A 610 -3.36 -31.07 -0.14
CA ARG A 610 -2.68 -32.32 -0.55
C ARG A 610 -1.52 -32.06 -1.49
N SER A 611 -1.70 -31.22 -2.50
CA SER A 611 -0.66 -30.80 -3.44
C SER A 611 0.52 -30.14 -2.71
N ALA A 612 0.23 -29.21 -1.79
CA ALA A 612 1.26 -28.57 -0.98
C ALA A 612 1.95 -29.56 -0.02
N HIS A 613 1.20 -30.48 0.57
CA HIS A 613 1.74 -31.50 1.49
C HIS A 613 2.64 -32.48 0.74
N GLU A 614 2.16 -33.06 -0.36
CA GLU A 614 2.91 -33.96 -1.24
C GLU A 614 4.19 -33.29 -1.74
N TYR A 615 4.14 -32.03 -2.17
CA TYR A 615 5.33 -31.27 -2.56
C TYR A 615 6.39 -31.19 -1.44
N LEU A 616 5.98 -31.13 -0.18
CA LEU A 616 6.88 -30.98 0.98
C LEU A 616 7.38 -32.31 1.57
N VAL A 617 6.67 -33.41 1.33
CA VAL A 617 6.94 -34.72 1.94
C VAL A 617 7.31 -35.83 0.95
N MET A 618 7.23 -35.57 -0.35
CA MET A 618 7.57 -36.56 -1.40
C MET A 618 8.83 -36.17 -2.19
N GLY A 619 9.32 -37.13 -2.99
CA GLY A 619 10.43 -36.94 -3.92
C GLY A 619 11.68 -36.36 -3.25
N HIS A 620 12.17 -35.24 -3.79
CA HIS A 620 13.42 -34.60 -3.36
C HIS A 620 13.48 -34.25 -1.86
N PHE A 621 12.35 -34.06 -1.16
CA PHE A 621 12.36 -33.74 0.27
C PHE A 621 12.32 -34.97 1.19
N ALA A 622 11.96 -36.15 0.65
CA ALA A 622 11.99 -37.42 1.37
C ALA A 622 13.26 -38.22 1.09
N GLU A 623 13.73 -38.20 -0.16
CA GLU A 623 14.79 -39.08 -0.64
C GLU A 623 16.20 -38.49 -0.47
N CYS A 624 16.34 -37.15 -0.49
CA CYS A 624 17.64 -36.50 -0.40
C CYS A 624 18.18 -36.43 1.03
N SER A 625 19.51 -36.51 1.16
CA SER A 625 20.17 -36.28 2.45
C SER A 625 20.04 -34.82 2.89
N THR A 626 20.11 -34.54 4.20
CA THR A 626 20.07 -33.15 4.69
C THR A 626 21.24 -32.31 4.16
N THR A 627 22.38 -32.95 3.88
CA THR A 627 23.53 -32.33 3.21
C THR A 627 23.15 -31.80 1.82
N ASP A 628 22.45 -32.59 1.02
CA ASP A 628 22.04 -32.21 -0.34
C ASP A 628 21.01 -31.08 -0.31
N LEU A 629 20.07 -31.12 0.65
CA LEU A 629 19.10 -30.05 0.86
C LEU A 629 19.80 -28.70 1.15
N TYR A 630 20.85 -28.69 1.97
CA TYR A 630 21.63 -27.47 2.22
C TYR A 630 22.41 -26.99 0.98
N GLN A 631 22.96 -27.92 0.18
CA GLN A 631 23.65 -27.55 -1.06
C GLN A 631 22.68 -26.95 -2.09
N LEU A 632 21.50 -27.54 -2.24
CA LEU A 632 20.42 -27.02 -3.07
C LEU A 632 19.97 -25.64 -2.59
N ALA A 633 19.72 -25.47 -1.28
CA ALA A 633 19.37 -24.18 -0.70
C ALA A 633 20.39 -23.10 -1.06
N SER A 634 21.69 -23.39 -0.89
CA SER A 634 22.75 -22.46 -1.28
C SER A 634 22.68 -22.11 -2.76
N LYS A 635 22.59 -23.10 -3.66
CA LYS A 635 22.52 -22.84 -5.10
C LYS A 635 21.34 -21.93 -5.45
N ILE A 636 20.17 -22.18 -4.87
CA ILE A 636 18.96 -21.40 -5.13
C ILE A 636 19.04 -19.99 -4.54
N TYR A 637 19.62 -19.78 -3.35
CA TYR A 637 19.93 -18.43 -2.88
C TYR A 637 20.84 -17.68 -3.85
N GLY A 638 21.79 -18.37 -4.49
CA GLY A 638 22.62 -17.79 -5.56
C GLY A 638 21.81 -17.33 -6.77
N VAL A 639 20.82 -18.11 -7.20
CA VAL A 639 19.90 -17.75 -8.29
C VAL A 639 19.02 -16.55 -7.90
N ALA A 640 18.48 -16.53 -6.67
CA ALA A 640 17.68 -15.41 -6.18
C ALA A 640 18.45 -14.08 -6.25
N ARG A 641 19.74 -14.09 -5.90
CA ARG A 641 20.61 -12.90 -5.99
C ARG A 641 20.83 -12.44 -7.43
N GLN A 642 20.78 -13.33 -8.41
CA GLN A 642 20.87 -12.91 -9.82
C GLN A 642 19.59 -12.17 -10.25
N CYS A 643 18.41 -12.69 -9.88
CA CYS A 643 17.14 -11.99 -10.11
C CYS A 643 17.11 -10.63 -9.40
N LEU A 644 17.66 -10.56 -8.18
CA LEU A 644 17.76 -9.32 -7.43
C LEU A 644 18.57 -8.26 -8.17
N ARG A 645 19.74 -8.62 -8.70
CA ARG A 645 20.57 -7.69 -9.50
C ARG A 645 19.85 -7.21 -10.76
N ASN A 646 19.10 -8.08 -11.41
CA ASN A 646 18.27 -7.71 -12.57
C ASN A 646 17.18 -6.71 -12.15
N ALA A 647 16.49 -6.98 -11.04
CA ALA A 647 15.47 -6.09 -10.48
C ALA A 647 16.06 -4.73 -10.08
N GLU A 648 17.24 -4.69 -9.44
CA GLU A 648 17.94 -3.44 -9.12
C GLU A 648 18.28 -2.63 -10.37
N SER A 649 18.76 -3.29 -11.43
CA SER A 649 19.05 -2.63 -12.70
C SER A 649 17.80 -2.04 -13.35
N LEU A 650 16.66 -2.73 -13.28
CA LEU A 650 15.39 -2.24 -13.81
C LEU A 650 14.84 -1.10 -12.95
N LEU A 651 14.91 -1.23 -11.62
CA LEU A 651 14.51 -0.18 -10.69
C LEU A 651 15.32 1.10 -10.89
N ALA A 652 16.62 0.99 -11.20
CA ALA A 652 17.46 2.14 -11.53
C ALA A 652 16.96 2.88 -12.78
N LYS A 653 16.42 2.17 -13.78
CA LYS A 653 15.81 2.79 -14.96
C LYS A 653 14.48 3.46 -14.62
N LEU A 654 13.66 2.82 -13.79
CA LEU A 654 12.39 3.37 -13.31
C LEU A 654 12.59 4.63 -12.45
N ARG A 655 13.76 4.80 -11.83
CA ARG A 655 14.17 5.93 -10.98
C ARG A 655 14.68 7.15 -11.75
N SER A 656 14.30 7.32 -13.01
CA SER A 656 14.67 8.53 -13.78
C SER A 656 14.12 9.80 -13.13
N SER A 657 14.80 10.94 -13.36
CA SER A 657 14.29 12.24 -12.93
C SER A 657 12.91 12.52 -13.57
N GLY A 658 11.94 12.97 -12.77
CA GLY A 658 10.56 13.18 -13.20
C GLY A 658 9.66 11.94 -13.18
N SER A 659 10.19 10.74 -12.86
CA SER A 659 9.39 9.53 -12.65
C SER A 659 8.66 9.53 -11.31
N PHE A 660 7.51 8.84 -11.24
CA PHE A 660 6.77 8.58 -10.00
C PHE A 660 7.62 7.87 -8.95
N TYR A 661 8.47 6.96 -9.43
CA TYR A 661 9.40 6.19 -8.60
C TYR A 661 10.77 6.86 -8.45
N SER A 662 10.88 8.18 -8.71
CA SER A 662 12.14 8.92 -8.55
C SER A 662 12.75 8.73 -7.15
N PRO A 663 14.08 8.76 -6.99
CA PRO A 663 14.73 8.55 -5.70
C PRO A 663 14.21 9.50 -4.59
N GLU A 664 13.85 10.72 -4.96
CA GLU A 664 13.29 11.72 -4.06
C GLU A 664 11.92 11.33 -3.50
N SER A 665 11.16 10.48 -4.19
CA SER A 665 9.85 9.98 -3.73
C SER A 665 10.01 8.98 -2.60
N GLY A 666 11.09 8.19 -2.60
CA GLY A 666 11.23 7.03 -1.71
C GLY A 666 10.16 5.96 -1.93
N LEU A 667 9.33 6.07 -2.98
CA LEU A 667 8.31 5.09 -3.32
C LEU A 667 8.96 3.90 -4.04
N LEU A 668 8.40 2.71 -3.79
CA LEU A 668 8.75 1.49 -4.48
C LEU A 668 7.53 0.98 -5.24
N PRO A 669 7.72 0.30 -6.39
CA PRO A 669 6.64 -0.44 -7.01
C PRO A 669 6.04 -1.47 -6.03
N LEU A 670 4.80 -1.88 -6.29
CA LEU A 670 4.10 -2.90 -5.50
C LEU A 670 4.97 -4.12 -5.20
N GLY A 671 4.95 -4.56 -3.94
CA GLY A 671 5.85 -5.55 -3.38
C GLY A 671 6.09 -5.29 -1.90
N PRO A 672 6.80 -6.17 -1.18
CA PRO A 672 7.02 -6.05 0.25
C PRO A 672 7.86 -4.83 0.56
N VAL A 673 7.78 -4.36 1.81
CA VAL A 673 8.57 -3.21 2.28
C VAL A 673 10.06 -3.45 2.40
N ASP A 674 10.51 -4.68 2.17
CA ASP A 674 11.91 -5.02 2.30
C ASP A 674 12.71 -4.33 1.21
N SER A 675 13.79 -3.64 1.58
CA SER A 675 14.66 -3.06 0.58
C SER A 675 15.42 -4.17 -0.16
N LEU A 676 15.64 -4.00 -1.47
CA LEU A 676 16.42 -4.97 -2.26
C LEU A 676 17.82 -5.21 -1.67
N ALA A 677 18.43 -4.18 -1.07
CA ALA A 677 19.73 -4.29 -0.43
C ALA A 677 19.71 -5.21 0.82
N GLU A 678 18.68 -5.07 1.67
CA GLU A 678 18.50 -5.97 2.84
C GLU A 678 18.23 -7.40 2.38
N VAL A 679 17.39 -7.57 1.35
CA VAL A 679 17.11 -8.90 0.78
C VAL A 679 18.38 -9.53 0.19
N ASP A 680 19.25 -8.78 -0.50
CA ASP A 680 20.52 -9.32 -1.01
C ASP A 680 21.44 -9.72 0.14
N HIS A 681 21.49 -8.91 1.20
CA HIS A 681 22.27 -9.24 2.39
C HIS A 681 21.77 -10.55 3.04
N LEU A 682 20.46 -10.70 3.21
CA LEU A 682 19.86 -11.92 3.73
C LEU A 682 20.18 -13.13 2.84
N ALA A 683 19.97 -13.00 1.53
CA ALA A 683 20.23 -14.08 0.58
C ALA A 683 21.72 -14.45 0.54
N LYS A 684 22.63 -13.46 0.60
CA LYS A 684 24.08 -13.67 0.65
C LYS A 684 24.51 -14.36 1.94
N ASN A 685 23.99 -13.93 3.09
CA ASN A 685 24.27 -14.58 4.36
C ASN A 685 23.77 -16.03 4.35
N ASN A 686 22.51 -16.24 3.98
CA ASN A 686 21.91 -17.56 3.97
C ASN A 686 22.57 -18.48 2.94
N TYR A 687 23.02 -17.95 1.80
CA TYR A 687 23.88 -18.65 0.85
C TYR A 687 25.15 -19.21 1.53
N VAL A 688 25.87 -18.38 2.29
CA VAL A 688 27.12 -18.78 2.97
C VAL A 688 26.83 -19.78 4.08
N VAL A 689 25.83 -19.52 4.91
CA VAL A 689 25.46 -20.38 6.03
C VAL A 689 25.01 -21.75 5.53
N ALA A 690 24.18 -21.83 4.50
CA ALA A 690 23.75 -23.11 3.93
C ALA A 690 24.94 -23.92 3.39
N ARG A 691 25.93 -23.29 2.73
CA ARG A 691 27.17 -23.99 2.32
C ARG A 691 27.96 -24.51 3.51
N LEU A 692 28.05 -23.73 4.58
CA LEU A 692 28.75 -24.15 5.79
C LEU A 692 28.05 -25.36 6.41
N LEU A 693 26.73 -25.32 6.56
CA LEU A 693 25.95 -26.43 7.11
C LEU A 693 26.07 -27.69 6.25
N ALA A 694 26.07 -27.56 4.93
CA ALA A 694 26.38 -28.68 4.04
C ALA A 694 27.76 -29.29 4.33
N ALA A 695 28.79 -28.44 4.45
CA ALA A 695 30.18 -28.88 4.64
C ALA A 695 30.53 -29.33 6.08
N ARG A 696 29.76 -28.89 7.09
CA ARG A 696 30.06 -29.09 8.52
C ARG A 696 28.85 -29.64 9.29
N PRO A 697 28.64 -30.97 9.29
CA PRO A 697 27.55 -31.62 10.00
C PRO A 697 27.48 -31.32 11.50
N GLU A 698 28.62 -31.07 12.14
CA GLU A 698 28.71 -30.76 13.57
C GLU A 698 28.11 -29.39 13.95
N LYS A 699 27.91 -28.49 12.97
CA LYS A 699 27.30 -27.16 13.18
C LYS A 699 25.79 -27.16 12.97
N ARG A 700 25.21 -28.28 12.55
CA ARG A 700 23.79 -28.41 12.23
C ARG A 700 22.92 -28.48 13.48
N PRO A 701 21.64 -28.06 13.43
CA PRO A 701 20.71 -28.25 14.53
C PRO A 701 20.56 -29.73 14.86
N SER A 702 20.34 -30.06 16.13
CA SER A 702 20.15 -31.45 16.55
C SER A 702 19.05 -31.58 17.59
N ALA A 703 18.25 -32.64 17.49
CA ALA A 703 17.26 -33.00 18.51
C ALA A 703 17.86 -33.08 19.94
N LYS A 704 19.14 -33.45 20.07
CA LYS A 704 19.86 -33.53 21.36
C LYS A 704 20.00 -32.18 22.07
N GLN A 705 19.89 -31.07 21.34
CA GLN A 705 19.96 -29.71 21.89
C GLN A 705 18.63 -29.26 22.49
N LEU A 706 17.54 -29.96 22.19
CA LEU A 706 16.21 -29.61 22.66
C LEU A 706 15.85 -30.38 23.94
N PRO A 707 15.01 -29.80 24.81
CA PRO A 707 14.55 -30.50 26.01
C PRO A 707 13.77 -31.75 25.62
N ALA A 708 14.18 -32.93 26.13
CA ALA A 708 13.54 -34.21 25.82
C ALA A 708 12.03 -34.26 26.15
N ASN A 709 11.58 -33.43 27.10
CA ASN A 709 10.19 -33.37 27.56
C ASN A 709 9.33 -32.34 26.81
N ARG A 710 9.83 -31.72 25.73
CA ARG A 710 9.09 -30.73 24.96
C ARG A 710 9.08 -31.09 23.47
N PRO A 711 7.98 -30.81 22.75
CA PRO A 711 7.96 -30.98 21.32
C PRO A 711 9.04 -30.08 20.68
N PRO A 712 9.68 -30.53 19.60
CA PRO A 712 10.70 -29.75 18.92
C PRO A 712 10.14 -28.42 18.38
N ASP A 713 10.76 -27.31 18.78
CA ASP A 713 10.42 -25.95 18.32
C ASP A 713 11.65 -25.33 17.64
N LEU A 714 11.51 -25.01 16.34
CA LEU A 714 12.58 -24.40 15.55
C LEU A 714 12.97 -22.98 16.00
N ARG A 715 12.17 -22.36 16.89
CA ARG A 715 12.48 -21.07 17.51
C ARG A 715 13.31 -21.19 18.78
N SER A 716 13.62 -22.41 19.22
CA SER A 716 14.37 -22.63 20.45
C SER A 716 15.75 -21.93 20.38
N PRO A 717 16.12 -21.11 21.38
CA PRO A 717 17.40 -20.43 21.40
C PRO A 717 18.60 -21.39 21.64
N LEU A 718 18.31 -22.66 21.97
CA LEU A 718 19.27 -23.72 22.23
C LEU A 718 19.82 -24.39 20.96
N LEU A 719 19.16 -24.19 19.81
CA LEU A 719 19.63 -24.74 18.54
C LEU A 719 20.91 -24.03 18.10
N SER A 720 21.83 -24.78 17.50
CA SER A 720 23.09 -24.27 16.93
C SER A 720 22.88 -23.29 15.78
N VAL A 721 21.68 -23.24 15.20
CA VAL A 721 21.30 -22.23 14.21
C VAL A 721 19.98 -21.58 14.61
N ARG A 722 19.98 -20.25 14.69
CA ARG A 722 18.82 -19.43 15.00
C ARG A 722 18.21 -18.84 13.73
N LEU A 723 16.89 -18.84 13.67
CA LEU A 723 16.09 -18.25 12.60
C LEU A 723 15.65 -16.84 13.03
N ASP A 724 16.32 -15.81 12.52
CA ASP A 724 16.03 -14.41 12.86
C ASP A 724 15.09 -13.77 11.84
N PHE A 725 13.81 -13.75 12.16
CA PHE A 725 12.77 -13.09 11.37
C PHE A 725 12.67 -11.58 11.59
N THR A 726 13.47 -11.00 12.49
CA THR A 726 13.42 -9.55 12.78
C THR A 726 14.34 -8.72 11.88
N PHE A 727 15.19 -9.38 11.08
CA PHE A 727 16.12 -8.71 10.17
C PHE A 727 15.40 -7.92 9.07
N LEU A 728 14.33 -8.47 8.49
CA LEU A 728 13.52 -7.79 7.47
C LEU A 728 12.26 -7.17 8.08
N PRO A 729 11.83 -5.97 7.65
CA PRO A 729 10.55 -5.37 8.07
C PRO A 729 9.33 -6.26 7.80
N SER A 730 9.30 -6.99 6.68
CA SER A 730 8.23 -7.92 6.35
C SER A 730 8.19 -9.14 7.27
N ARG A 731 9.30 -9.46 7.94
CA ARG A 731 9.51 -10.71 8.68
C ARG A 731 9.21 -11.97 7.87
N MET A 732 9.14 -11.89 6.55
CA MET A 732 8.77 -13.01 5.70
C MET A 732 9.87 -14.06 5.66
N TYR A 733 11.14 -13.66 5.68
CA TYR A 733 12.27 -14.59 5.55
C TYR A 733 13.18 -14.55 6.77
N PRO A 734 13.62 -15.70 7.28
CA PRO A 734 14.56 -15.73 8.39
C PRO A 734 16.00 -15.50 7.89
N LEU A 735 16.73 -14.63 8.57
CA LEU A 735 18.19 -14.61 8.48
C LEU A 735 18.74 -15.79 9.30
N LEU A 736 19.56 -16.63 8.70
CA LEU A 736 20.20 -17.76 9.38
C LEU A 736 21.39 -17.26 10.20
N ARG A 737 21.35 -17.42 11.51
CA ARG A 737 22.44 -17.05 12.41
C ARG A 737 23.00 -18.29 13.10
N LEU A 738 24.30 -18.52 12.97
CA LEU A 738 24.97 -19.56 13.74
C LEU A 738 25.05 -19.10 15.21
N ALA A 739 24.60 -19.93 16.13
CA ALA A 739 24.78 -19.69 17.55
C ALA A 739 26.29 -19.80 17.86
N SER A 740 26.81 -18.79 18.58
CA SER A 740 28.20 -18.72 19.03
C SER A 740 28.52 -19.81 20.02
#